data_AF-A0A356K454-F1
#
_entry.id   AF-A0A356K454-F1
#
_cell.length_a   1.000
_cell.length_b   1.000
_cell.length_c   1.000
_cell.angle_alpha   90.00
_cell.angle_beta   90.00
_cell.angle_gamma   90.00
#
_symmetry.space_group_name_H-M   'P 1'
#
loop_
_entity.id
_entity.type
_entity.pdbx_description
1 polymer ?
#
loop_
_entity_poly.entity_id
_entity_poly.type
_entity_poly.pdbx_seq_one_letter_code
_entity_poly.pdbx_strand_id
1 'polypeptide(L)'
;MKKIDLGVIVTTLIIVTISCSLAFFAARIVGNPKDINLVAKNVAITFTDTSNIATNETISPGWNNVKTFTITNNSKEDFNYNILLKGLVNTFESINTLQYKITSDTGYNMDNYLNVIKTETSKDVVLAYDVVIPKGSKQTYQVEFKYISIEEDQSSDMGKKLGGTLAIEASTGKPKIYDKLLADNPTIKTRTDFSTTLTETNVNTLYKTTEDNTDVYYFAGDAKNNWVKFGTWQEDKTIVVGYPPDGEDSYFPKEFNTMLDCTSDSAYTNCEEIPLAKKGDSMYWRIIRTNKDGSIRMLYSGTSAESQTGFIGMSALNDNKTLDPLYVGYMYGTSGSLENNRTNENSSTIKNYIDNWYSKNLVNYTKYLSTTAIYCNDRTLSVSYPNYVIGEWMGFAASDRLTKTNKSPSYNCIATEDKFTVSNTTGNGKLTYPVALMTADEISYAGGVWYTKGKYTFYWAYTNALNKGIVNSLIWQTLTPIQGDPYNLTGGGSEMAVGTEGRLGNPGRVDQTAVRPVISLKGSVVYKSGDGSAYSPYEVVAEPINTYIVSLSVNNGSGTGTVLVEEGKDATFTVTPSDGYKAELETDTCGGTLSGNTYTISNITSGKTCSITFKSDNPFSSGTLAAKIYTDNPTRVTRETFDTTFTSNTTGTLFTATEKNVHNTTDTTVYYYAGNTTNNWVKFAGFYWRIIRTNSDGSIRLLYSGTATDTTNGYLSTTTSAFNSTYNSPKYVGYMYGNYDSSLSNARTNTNNSTIKNAIDYWYSINMTSYTKYLSTTAVYCNDRNLRSGDTYTTSTSSTFYYAPYAKVYSSYAPTYDCTEAIDAFSVDNTSAKLTYPIALMTADEIMYAGGKGNNAFTSSYAWYYLNSANGSITGSTYWWLMSPYRWISGYAHVFIVAASDNPGWFGSSYTGYDYGVRPVVSLKSCVKTSGGDGSASNPYTIEETTSGC
;
A
#
# COMPACT_ATOMS: atom_id res chain seq x y z
N MET A 1 64.56 -34.74 -32.25
CA MET A 1 64.53 -34.64 -33.74
C MET A 1 63.35 -35.48 -34.19
N LYS A 2 62.24 -35.02 -34.79
CA LYS A 2 61.93 -33.99 -35.80
C LYS A 2 60.44 -33.58 -35.55
N LYS A 3 60.11 -32.29 -35.40
CA LYS A 3 59.63 -31.31 -36.39
C LYS A 3 58.12 -31.37 -36.74
N ILE A 4 57.44 -30.23 -36.47
CA ILE A 4 56.50 -29.47 -37.34
C ILE A 4 55.07 -30.05 -37.44
N ASP A 5 54.05 -29.43 -36.83
CA ASP A 5 53.26 -28.24 -37.24
C ASP A 5 52.29 -28.50 -38.41
N LEU A 6 50.97 -28.35 -38.17
CA LEU A 6 50.04 -27.35 -38.76
C LEU A 6 48.56 -27.83 -38.71
N GLY A 7 47.65 -26.93 -38.31
CA GLY A 7 46.18 -27.13 -38.43
C GLY A 7 45.38 -26.30 -37.40
N VAL A 8 45.46 -24.96 -37.43
CA VAL A 8 44.47 -24.04 -38.01
C VAL A 8 43.14 -23.91 -37.23
N ILE A 9 43.06 -22.80 -36.47
CA ILE A 9 41.99 -21.78 -36.37
C ILE A 9 40.55 -22.25 -36.11
N VAL A 10 39.99 -21.87 -34.94
CA VAL A 10 38.77 -21.03 -34.86
C VAL A 10 38.89 -20.05 -33.68
N THR A 11 38.66 -18.80 -34.04
CA THR A 11 38.68 -17.53 -33.32
C THR A 11 37.54 -17.42 -32.30
N THR A 12 37.85 -16.99 -31.06
CA THR A 12 36.88 -16.20 -30.28
C THR A 12 37.57 -14.99 -29.69
N LEU A 13 37.15 -13.85 -30.23
CA LEU A 13 37.50 -12.49 -29.90
C LEU A 13 37.08 -12.19 -28.44
N ILE A 14 38.02 -11.88 -27.55
CA ILE A 14 37.74 -11.08 -26.36
C ILE A 14 38.60 -9.83 -26.43
N ILE A 15 37.88 -8.72 -26.54
CA ILE A 15 38.34 -7.35 -26.57
C ILE A 15 39.14 -7.07 -25.29
N VAL A 16 40.45 -6.93 -25.44
CA VAL A 16 41.32 -6.33 -24.42
C VAL A 16 41.01 -4.84 -24.38
N THR A 17 40.11 -4.44 -23.48
CA THR A 17 40.09 -3.06 -23.01
C THR A 17 41.28 -2.91 -22.06
N ILE A 18 42.29 -2.20 -22.54
CA ILE A 18 43.39 -1.68 -21.74
C ILE A 18 42.77 -0.67 -20.76
N SER A 19 42.37 -1.13 -19.59
CA SER A 19 42.32 -0.31 -18.38
C SER A 19 43.65 -0.57 -17.65
N CYS A 20 44.50 0.46 -17.55
CA CYS A 20 45.71 0.42 -16.75
C CYS A 20 45.39 0.05 -15.30
N SER A 21 45.41 -1.23 -14.97
CA SER A 21 45.47 -1.70 -13.60
C SER A 21 46.93 -1.56 -13.17
N LEU A 22 47.18 -0.60 -12.26
CA LEU A 22 48.40 -0.59 -11.49
C LEU A 22 48.61 -2.00 -10.90
N ALA A 23 49.72 -2.64 -11.25
CA ALA A 23 50.16 -3.83 -10.56
C ALA A 23 50.48 -3.43 -9.10
N PHE A 24 49.56 -3.75 -8.19
CA PHE A 24 49.75 -3.58 -6.75
C PHE A 24 50.69 -4.67 -6.23
N PHE A 25 51.98 -4.35 -6.10
CA PHE A 25 52.88 -5.20 -5.32
C PHE A 25 52.79 -4.80 -3.84
N ALA A 26 52.19 -5.67 -3.04
CA ALA A 26 52.23 -5.59 -1.58
C ALA A 26 53.68 -5.80 -1.11
N ALA A 27 54.23 -4.87 -0.32
CA ALA A 27 55.49 -5.13 0.37
C ALA A 27 55.23 -6.10 1.52
N ARG A 28 55.56 -7.38 1.32
CA ARG A 28 55.46 -8.45 2.33
C ARG A 28 56.80 -8.61 3.01
N ILE A 29 56.84 -8.42 4.32
CA ILE A 29 58.09 -8.44 5.10
C ILE A 29 57.93 -9.41 6.27
N VAL A 30 58.77 -10.44 6.30
CA VAL A 30 58.88 -11.41 7.40
C VAL A 30 60.37 -11.67 7.60
N GLY A 31 60.90 -11.51 8.82
CA GLY A 31 62.33 -11.80 9.05
C GLY A 31 62.80 -11.74 10.50
N ASN A 32 63.90 -12.44 10.76
CA ASN A 32 64.85 -12.26 11.88
C ASN A 32 66.28 -12.33 11.28
N PRO A 33 67.31 -11.56 11.73
CA PRO A 33 67.34 -10.58 12.82
C PRO A 33 67.78 -9.14 12.41
N LYS A 34 67.65 -8.22 13.39
CA LYS A 34 67.98 -6.77 13.49
C LYS A 34 67.29 -5.81 12.52
N ASP A 35 66.53 -4.88 13.11
CA ASP A 35 65.94 -3.66 12.55
C ASP A 35 65.68 -3.72 11.04
N ILE A 36 64.49 -4.20 10.67
CA ILE A 36 64.12 -4.25 9.26
C ILE A 36 63.56 -2.87 8.87
N ASN A 37 64.34 -2.13 8.09
CA ASN A 37 63.93 -0.87 7.44
C ASN A 37 63.50 -1.16 6.01
N LEU A 38 62.22 -0.95 5.68
CA LEU A 38 61.75 -1.04 4.29
C LEU A 38 61.07 0.24 3.84
N VAL A 39 61.37 0.62 2.60
CA VAL A 39 60.71 1.72 1.91
C VAL A 39 59.84 1.10 0.81
N ALA A 40 58.54 0.99 1.07
CA ALA A 40 57.56 0.54 0.09
C ALA A 40 56.72 1.74 -0.34
N LYS A 41 56.73 2.08 -1.64
CA LYS A 41 55.86 3.13 -2.20
C LYS A 41 56.01 4.51 -1.50
N ASN A 42 57.23 4.86 -1.11
CA ASN A 42 57.56 6.04 -0.29
C ASN A 42 57.01 6.01 1.15
N VAL A 43 56.49 4.89 1.64
CA VAL A 43 56.22 4.67 3.07
C VAL A 43 57.39 3.88 3.64
N ALA A 44 58.09 4.46 4.62
CA ALA A 44 59.16 3.81 5.34
C ALA A 44 58.62 3.18 6.63
N ILE A 45 58.91 1.91 6.86
CA ILE A 45 58.49 1.17 8.04
C ILE A 45 59.74 0.65 8.74
N THR A 46 59.83 0.90 10.03
CA THR A 46 60.92 0.48 10.90
C THR A 46 60.34 -0.30 12.06
N PHE A 47 60.54 -1.62 12.05
CA PHE A 47 60.25 -2.45 13.23
C PHE A 47 61.49 -2.47 14.12
N THR A 48 61.35 -2.01 15.36
CA THR A 48 62.41 -2.02 16.39
C THR A 48 62.46 -3.33 17.17
N ASP A 49 61.38 -4.13 17.10
CA ASP A 49 61.36 -5.52 17.56
C ASP A 49 60.56 -6.39 16.57
N THR A 50 61.26 -7.30 15.89
CA THR A 50 60.68 -8.25 14.91
C THR A 50 60.51 -9.66 15.45
N SER A 51 60.79 -9.87 16.75
CA SER A 51 60.64 -11.18 17.37
C SER A 51 59.17 -11.58 17.47
N ASN A 52 58.94 -12.87 17.70
CA ASN A 52 57.60 -13.36 17.97
C ASN A 52 57.05 -12.68 19.23
N ILE A 53 55.74 -12.40 19.26
CA ILE A 53 55.06 -11.79 20.43
C ILE A 53 55.28 -12.58 21.72
N ALA A 54 55.53 -13.88 21.61
CA ALA A 54 56.07 -14.70 22.69
C ALA A 54 57.13 -15.66 22.11
N THR A 55 58.39 -15.55 22.57
CA THR A 55 59.51 -16.32 22.03
C THR A 55 60.10 -17.23 23.09
N ASN A 56 59.77 -18.53 23.08
CA ASN A 56 60.34 -19.57 23.97
C ASN A 56 60.25 -19.28 25.49
N GLU A 57 59.36 -18.40 25.92
CA GLU A 57 59.11 -18.07 27.32
C GLU A 57 57.90 -18.84 27.85
N THR A 58 57.97 -19.30 29.10
CA THR A 58 56.79 -19.80 29.80
C THR A 58 55.91 -18.61 30.17
N ILE A 59 54.75 -18.49 29.51
CA ILE A 59 53.76 -17.45 29.82
C ILE A 59 53.00 -17.90 31.07
N SER A 60 52.95 -17.05 32.09
CA SER A 60 52.29 -17.30 33.37
C SER A 60 51.48 -16.08 33.79
N PRO A 61 50.46 -16.22 34.66
CA PRO A 61 49.62 -15.09 35.06
C PRO A 61 50.46 -13.88 35.53
N GLY A 62 50.15 -12.70 35.02
CA GLY A 62 50.94 -11.47 35.20
C GLY A 62 51.98 -11.20 34.11
N TRP A 63 52.14 -12.10 33.11
CA TRP A 63 53.04 -11.89 31.98
C TRP A 63 52.66 -10.65 31.17
N ASN A 64 53.68 -9.90 30.72
CA ASN A 64 53.53 -8.73 29.87
C ASN A 64 54.66 -8.67 28.83
N ASN A 65 54.33 -8.28 27.59
CA ASN A 65 55.29 -8.08 26.51
C ASN A 65 54.89 -6.87 25.67
N VAL A 66 55.83 -5.95 25.45
CA VAL A 66 55.60 -4.73 24.67
C VAL A 66 56.44 -4.77 23.41
N LYS A 67 55.79 -4.66 22.26
CA LYS A 67 56.43 -4.52 20.95
C LYS A 67 56.35 -3.09 20.47
N THR A 68 57.38 -2.64 19.77
CA THR A 68 57.43 -1.29 19.20
C THR A 68 57.72 -1.32 17.70
N PHE A 69 57.10 -0.40 16.98
CA PHE A 69 57.43 -0.13 15.58
C PHE A 69 57.08 1.31 15.22
N THR A 70 57.65 1.78 14.13
CA THR A 70 57.46 3.15 13.62
C THR A 70 57.15 3.10 12.14
N ILE A 71 56.24 3.97 11.70
CA ILE A 71 55.88 4.17 10.30
C ILE A 71 56.09 5.63 9.96
N THR A 72 56.69 5.89 8.81
CA THR A 72 56.88 7.23 8.25
C THR A 72 56.32 7.26 6.84
N ASN A 73 55.39 8.18 6.57
CA ASN A 73 54.83 8.36 5.23
C ASN A 73 55.64 9.44 4.48
N ASN A 74 56.59 9.04 3.65
CA ASN A 74 57.35 9.94 2.75
C ASN A 74 56.66 10.13 1.39
N SER A 75 55.41 9.69 1.23
CA SER A 75 54.65 9.86 0.00
C SER A 75 54.03 11.26 -0.11
N LYS A 76 53.44 11.57 -1.26
CA LYS A 76 52.81 12.88 -1.52
C LYS A 76 51.37 12.99 -0.99
N GLU A 77 50.78 11.86 -0.61
CA GLU A 77 49.38 11.72 -0.20
C GLU A 77 49.29 10.97 1.13
N ASP A 78 48.10 10.97 1.72
CA ASP A 78 47.83 10.17 2.92
C ASP A 78 47.82 8.67 2.57
N PHE A 79 48.18 7.81 3.52
CA PHE A 79 48.24 6.37 3.33
C PHE A 79 47.45 5.64 4.42
N ASN A 80 46.71 4.60 4.03
CA ASN A 80 45.92 3.78 4.95
C ASN A 80 46.51 2.38 5.06
N TYR A 81 46.61 1.87 6.29
CA TYR A 81 47.17 0.54 6.57
C TYR A 81 46.45 -0.17 7.71
N ASN A 82 46.63 -1.48 7.77
CA ASN A 82 46.18 -2.33 8.87
C ASN A 82 47.39 -2.70 9.75
N ILE A 83 47.17 -2.82 11.05
CA ILE A 83 48.11 -3.43 11.99
C ILE A 83 47.61 -4.84 12.28
N LEU A 84 48.46 -5.86 12.10
CA LEU A 84 48.05 -7.25 12.22
C LEU A 84 49.12 -8.14 12.84
N LEU A 85 48.69 -9.31 13.33
CA LEU A 85 49.54 -10.43 13.68
C LEU A 85 49.50 -11.45 12.57
N LYS A 86 50.67 -11.70 11.96
CA LYS A 86 50.85 -12.80 11.00
C LYS A 86 51.08 -14.10 11.75
N GLY A 87 50.36 -15.14 11.31
CA GLY A 87 50.46 -16.49 11.88
C GLY A 87 50.19 -16.56 13.38
N LEU A 88 49.16 -15.85 13.86
CA LEU A 88 48.70 -15.94 15.23
C LEU A 88 48.32 -17.39 15.57
N VAL A 89 48.89 -17.89 16.66
CA VAL A 89 48.46 -19.11 17.35
C VAL A 89 48.22 -18.73 18.80
N ASN A 90 47.02 -19.00 19.31
CA ASN A 90 46.65 -18.77 20.71
C ASN A 90 45.79 -19.93 21.19
N THR A 91 46.38 -20.80 22.01
CA THR A 91 45.74 -22.02 22.53
C THR A 91 45.36 -21.92 24.01
N PHE A 92 45.33 -20.72 24.59
CA PHE A 92 44.94 -20.52 25.98
C PHE A 92 43.45 -20.87 26.17
N GLU A 93 43.13 -21.59 27.23
CA GLU A 93 41.79 -22.02 27.63
C GLU A 93 41.07 -20.97 28.47
N SER A 94 41.76 -20.23 29.35
CA SER A 94 41.11 -19.17 30.11
C SER A 94 40.53 -18.08 29.19
N ILE A 95 39.42 -17.50 29.63
CA ILE A 95 38.61 -16.58 28.83
C ILE A 95 38.88 -15.16 29.29
N ASN A 96 39.07 -14.25 28.33
CA ASN A 96 39.33 -12.82 28.54
C ASN A 96 40.62 -12.47 29.30
N THR A 97 41.55 -13.41 29.41
CA THR A 97 42.80 -13.26 30.19
C THR A 97 43.99 -12.81 29.36
N LEU A 98 44.05 -13.20 28.09
CA LEU A 98 45.09 -12.76 27.16
C LEU A 98 44.60 -11.58 26.34
N GLN A 99 45.23 -10.42 26.53
CA GLN A 99 44.75 -9.15 26.03
C GLN A 99 45.85 -8.35 25.32
N TYR A 100 45.46 -7.43 24.44
CA TYR A 100 46.37 -6.49 23.80
C TYR A 100 45.85 -5.06 23.81
N LYS A 101 46.77 -4.09 23.74
CA LYS A 101 46.48 -2.66 23.60
C LYS A 101 47.50 -1.98 22.69
N ILE A 102 47.01 -1.16 21.77
CA ILE A 102 47.84 -0.35 20.86
C ILE A 102 47.78 1.10 21.33
N THR A 103 48.96 1.71 21.52
CA THR A 103 49.12 3.13 21.84
C THR A 103 50.11 3.78 20.90
N SER A 104 49.92 5.08 20.66
CA SER A 104 50.75 5.89 19.76
C SER A 104 50.70 7.37 20.15
N ASP A 105 51.79 8.11 19.94
CA ASP A 105 51.82 9.55 20.24
C ASP A 105 51.00 10.39 19.24
N THR A 106 50.99 9.98 17.97
CA THR A 106 50.41 10.74 16.85
C THR A 106 49.53 9.89 15.93
N GLY A 107 49.34 8.62 16.27
CA GLY A 107 48.61 7.64 15.47
C GLY A 107 47.39 7.05 16.18
N TYR A 108 46.98 5.88 15.71
CA TYR A 108 45.88 5.09 16.28
C TYR A 108 46.14 4.70 17.74
N ASN A 109 45.14 4.94 18.59
CA ASN A 109 45.14 4.58 20.00
C ASN A 109 43.88 3.78 20.33
N MET A 110 44.02 2.80 21.20
CA MET A 110 42.91 2.06 21.79
C MET A 110 42.62 2.60 23.19
N ASP A 111 41.33 2.82 23.50
CA ASP A 111 40.92 3.23 24.84
C ASP A 111 41.08 2.07 25.83
N ASN A 112 40.56 0.90 25.45
CA ASN A 112 40.53 -0.31 26.26
C ASN A 112 41.44 -1.41 25.70
N TYR A 113 41.73 -2.39 26.54
CA TYR A 113 42.33 -3.64 26.08
C TYR A 113 41.28 -4.47 25.32
N LEU A 114 41.73 -5.18 24.29
CA LEU A 114 40.94 -6.17 23.56
C LEU A 114 41.51 -7.56 23.77
N ASN A 115 40.67 -8.58 23.65
CA ASN A 115 41.10 -9.96 23.80
C ASN A 115 41.86 -10.42 22.55
N VAL A 116 42.94 -11.17 22.78
CA VAL A 116 43.63 -11.84 21.68
C VAL A 116 42.78 -13.04 21.25
N ILE A 117 42.35 -13.03 19.99
CA ILE A 117 41.55 -14.11 19.40
C ILE A 117 42.23 -15.47 19.59
N LYS A 118 41.44 -16.50 19.91
CA LYS A 118 41.91 -17.88 20.04
C LYS A 118 42.01 -18.54 18.67
N THR A 119 43.16 -19.15 18.38
CA THR A 119 43.43 -19.87 17.14
C THR A 119 44.31 -21.07 17.40
N GLU A 120 43.78 -22.28 17.17
CA GLU A 120 44.56 -23.52 17.30
C GLU A 120 45.58 -23.67 16.15
N THR A 121 45.25 -23.13 14.98
CA THR A 121 46.10 -23.10 13.80
C THR A 121 46.59 -21.69 13.51
N SER A 122 47.73 -21.61 12.83
CA SER A 122 48.34 -20.34 12.43
C SER A 122 47.40 -19.56 11.51
N LYS A 123 46.97 -18.36 11.94
CA LYS A 123 46.04 -17.51 11.19
C LYS A 123 46.45 -16.03 11.28
N ASP A 124 46.31 -15.30 10.19
CA ASP A 124 46.52 -13.85 10.20
C ASP A 124 45.33 -13.13 10.84
N VAL A 125 45.59 -12.23 11.79
CA VAL A 125 44.55 -11.49 12.53
C VAL A 125 44.87 -10.01 12.55
N VAL A 126 43.94 -9.19 12.06
CA VAL A 126 44.06 -7.73 12.10
C VAL A 126 43.67 -7.21 13.48
N LEU A 127 44.57 -6.44 14.08
CA LEU A 127 44.40 -5.80 15.39
C LEU A 127 43.80 -4.39 15.26
N ALA A 128 44.16 -3.66 14.21
CA ALA A 128 43.61 -2.35 13.89
C ALA A 128 43.40 -2.21 12.38
N TYR A 129 42.18 -1.81 11.99
CA TYR A 129 41.79 -1.64 10.60
C TYR A 129 41.87 -0.17 10.17
N ASP A 130 42.35 0.04 8.95
CA ASP A 130 42.22 1.30 8.21
C ASP A 130 42.77 2.52 8.97
N VAL A 131 43.96 2.36 9.53
CA VAL A 131 44.70 3.42 10.22
C VAL A 131 45.27 4.39 9.18
N VAL A 132 45.00 5.67 9.34
CA VAL A 132 45.48 6.74 8.45
C VAL A 132 46.80 7.30 8.96
N ILE A 133 47.81 7.38 8.09
CA ILE A 133 49.03 8.15 8.31
C ILE A 133 49.12 9.32 7.30
N PRO A 134 48.98 10.58 7.76
CA PRO A 134 49.07 11.75 6.88
C PRO A 134 50.39 11.85 6.12
N LYS A 135 50.39 12.52 4.96
CA LYS A 135 51.61 12.77 4.18
C LYS A 135 52.69 13.46 5.00
N GLY A 136 53.94 13.03 4.84
CA GLY A 136 55.11 13.58 5.52
C GLY A 136 55.16 13.32 7.04
N SER A 137 54.20 12.56 7.60
CA SER A 137 54.13 12.33 9.04
C SER A 137 54.83 11.05 9.47
N LYS A 138 55.14 10.99 10.77
CA LYS A 138 55.72 9.85 11.46
C LYS A 138 54.82 9.46 12.63
N GLN A 139 54.57 8.16 12.77
CA GLN A 139 53.81 7.57 13.87
C GLN A 139 54.63 6.46 14.51
N THR A 140 54.73 6.47 15.84
CA THR A 140 55.40 5.44 16.64
C THR A 140 54.36 4.72 17.48
N TYR A 141 54.44 3.39 17.51
CA TYR A 141 53.45 2.52 18.15
C TYR A 141 54.09 1.66 19.24
N GLN A 142 53.35 1.48 20.33
CA GLN A 142 53.55 0.43 21.32
C GLN A 142 52.35 -0.52 21.27
N VAL A 143 52.62 -1.81 21.06
CA VAL A 143 51.62 -2.89 21.15
C VAL A 143 51.96 -3.73 22.37
N GLU A 144 51.17 -3.57 23.42
CA GLU A 144 51.30 -4.33 24.66
C GLU A 144 50.43 -5.57 24.60
N PHE A 145 50.99 -6.73 24.98
CA PHE A 145 50.30 -7.99 25.19
C PHE A 145 50.45 -8.40 26.65
N LYS A 146 49.34 -8.71 27.31
CA LYS A 146 49.34 -9.13 28.72
C LYS A 146 48.51 -10.37 28.94
N TYR A 147 48.95 -11.19 29.89
CA TYR A 147 48.19 -12.30 30.43
C TYR A 147 47.80 -11.94 31.88
N ILE A 148 46.55 -11.55 32.09
CA ILE A 148 46.09 -11.07 33.40
C ILE A 148 45.90 -12.23 34.38
N SER A 149 46.22 -11.96 35.65
CA SER A 149 45.91 -12.87 36.76
C SER A 149 44.48 -12.60 37.22
N ILE A 150 43.68 -13.66 37.33
CA ILE A 150 42.29 -13.62 37.81
C ILE A 150 42.11 -14.55 39.02
N GLU A 151 40.93 -14.52 39.65
CA GLU A 151 40.62 -15.38 40.81
C GLU A 151 40.34 -16.83 40.39
N GLU A 152 39.82 -17.03 39.18
CA GLU A 152 39.57 -18.36 38.62
C GLU A 152 40.87 -19.14 38.36
N ASP A 153 40.77 -20.47 38.46
CA ASP A 153 41.92 -21.35 38.21
C ASP A 153 42.40 -21.24 36.75
N GLN A 154 43.66 -20.80 36.58
CA GLN A 154 44.35 -20.65 35.31
C GLN A 154 45.36 -21.77 35.05
N SER A 155 45.36 -22.85 35.85
CA SER A 155 46.32 -23.96 35.72
C SER A 155 46.19 -24.73 34.39
N SER A 156 45.01 -24.73 33.78
CA SER A 156 44.80 -25.35 32.45
C SER A 156 45.56 -24.66 31.31
N ASP A 157 46.02 -23.42 31.53
CA ASP A 157 46.83 -22.68 30.58
C ASP A 157 48.32 -23.02 30.61
N MET A 158 48.75 -23.82 31.58
CA MET A 158 50.15 -24.23 31.67
C MET A 158 50.57 -25.01 30.42
N GLY A 159 51.60 -24.50 29.73
CA GLY A 159 52.13 -25.11 28.50
C GLY A 159 51.35 -24.78 27.23
N LYS A 160 50.33 -23.91 27.30
CA LYS A 160 49.65 -23.39 26.11
C LYS A 160 50.55 -22.44 25.32
N LYS A 161 50.25 -22.30 24.03
CA LYS A 161 51.08 -21.58 23.07
C LYS A 161 50.43 -20.25 22.73
N LEU A 162 51.24 -19.19 22.78
CA LEU A 162 50.98 -17.94 22.11
C LEU A 162 52.11 -17.72 21.10
N GLY A 163 51.78 -17.28 19.90
CA GLY A 163 52.78 -16.87 18.94
C GLY A 163 52.18 -16.07 17.79
N GLY A 164 53.03 -15.33 17.09
CA GLY A 164 52.66 -14.46 15.98
C GLY A 164 53.70 -13.37 15.80
N THR A 165 53.74 -12.74 14.63
CA THR A 165 54.66 -11.61 14.37
C THR A 165 53.85 -10.39 13.96
N LEU A 166 54.16 -9.23 14.54
CA LEU A 166 53.54 -7.98 14.13
C LEU A 166 53.93 -7.66 12.69
N ALA A 167 52.94 -7.23 11.92
CA ALA A 167 53.11 -6.78 10.56
C ALA A 167 52.15 -5.62 10.28
N ILE A 168 52.40 -4.94 9.16
CA ILE A 168 51.45 -4.02 8.58
C ILE A 168 51.22 -4.36 7.10
N GLU A 169 50.04 -4.03 6.61
CA GLU A 169 49.69 -4.17 5.20
C GLU A 169 48.82 -2.99 4.76
N ALA A 170 48.79 -2.69 3.47
CA ALA A 170 47.92 -1.64 2.95
C ALA A 170 46.45 -1.97 3.23
N SER A 171 45.68 -0.98 3.68
CA SER A 171 44.27 -1.21 4.00
C SER A 171 43.40 -1.19 2.75
N THR A 172 42.35 -2.01 2.77
CA THR A 172 41.23 -1.96 1.81
C THR A 172 39.97 -1.35 2.43
N GLY A 173 40.10 -0.71 3.60
CA GLY A 173 39.00 -0.19 4.41
C GLY A 173 38.59 -1.12 5.56
N LYS A 174 37.67 -0.65 6.40
CA LYS A 174 37.11 -1.45 7.50
C LYS A 174 36.14 -2.52 6.98
N PRO A 175 36.11 -3.72 7.60
CA PRO A 175 35.19 -4.77 7.19
C PRO A 175 33.74 -4.40 7.53
N LYS A 176 32.81 -5.12 6.90
CA LYS A 176 31.41 -5.12 7.31
C LYS A 176 31.25 -5.87 8.63
N ILE A 177 30.26 -5.51 9.43
CA ILE A 177 30.05 -6.12 10.75
C ILE A 177 29.78 -7.63 10.66
N TYR A 178 29.10 -8.09 9.61
CA TYR A 178 28.86 -9.52 9.40
C TYR A 178 30.16 -10.31 9.18
N ASP A 179 31.03 -9.81 8.30
CA ASP A 179 32.31 -10.46 7.99
C ASP A 179 33.23 -10.46 9.22
N LYS A 180 33.22 -9.36 9.98
CA LYS A 180 33.96 -9.24 11.23
C LYS A 180 33.48 -10.24 12.30
N LEU A 181 32.16 -10.38 12.46
CA LEU A 181 31.57 -11.34 13.40
C LEU A 181 32.03 -12.77 13.11
N LEU A 182 32.01 -13.19 11.84
CA LEU A 182 32.46 -14.54 11.46
C LEU A 182 33.98 -14.71 11.62
N ALA A 183 34.77 -13.69 11.30
CA ALA A 183 36.22 -13.74 11.45
C ALA A 183 36.66 -13.91 12.92
N ASP A 184 35.92 -13.27 13.84
CA ASP A 184 36.17 -13.28 15.28
C ASP A 184 35.61 -14.54 15.97
N ASN A 185 34.80 -15.33 15.27
CA ASN A 185 34.25 -16.59 15.78
C ASN A 185 34.57 -17.77 14.85
N PRO A 186 35.86 -18.15 14.72
CA PRO A 186 36.30 -19.20 13.81
C PRO A 186 35.79 -20.60 14.17
N THR A 187 35.40 -20.85 15.42
CA THR A 187 34.93 -22.17 15.85
C THR A 187 33.43 -22.31 15.55
N ILE A 188 33.07 -23.20 14.63
CA ILE A 188 31.67 -23.46 14.28
C ILE A 188 31.25 -24.85 14.79
N LYS A 189 30.23 -24.89 15.65
CA LYS A 189 29.63 -26.12 16.21
C LYS A 189 28.22 -26.35 15.67
N THR A 190 27.67 -27.55 15.91
CA THR A 190 26.26 -27.88 15.67
C THR A 190 25.67 -28.46 16.95
N ARG A 191 24.49 -28.00 17.36
CA ARG A 191 23.76 -28.54 18.51
C ARG A 191 22.64 -29.45 18.02
N THR A 192 22.58 -30.67 18.56
CA THR A 192 21.56 -31.68 18.21
C THR A 192 20.61 -32.00 19.35
N ASP A 193 20.98 -31.68 20.60
CA ASP A 193 20.15 -31.89 21.79
C ASP A 193 19.75 -30.56 22.43
N PHE A 194 18.43 -30.35 22.54
CA PHE A 194 17.79 -29.18 23.15
C PHE A 194 17.03 -29.55 24.44
N SER A 195 17.14 -30.79 24.90
CA SER A 195 16.42 -31.27 26.08
C SER A 195 17.00 -30.77 27.40
N THR A 196 18.27 -30.34 27.41
CA THR A 196 19.02 -29.85 28.58
C THR A 196 19.53 -28.41 28.38
N THR A 197 19.67 -27.67 29.49
CA THR A 197 20.18 -26.30 29.47
C THR A 197 21.64 -26.30 29.04
N LEU A 198 21.98 -25.49 28.03
CA LEU A 198 23.37 -25.31 27.61
C LEU A 198 23.99 -24.18 28.43
N THR A 199 25.03 -24.50 29.22
CA THR A 199 25.69 -23.56 30.14
C THR A 199 27.20 -23.45 29.89
N GLU A 200 27.71 -24.07 28.82
CA GLU A 200 29.13 -24.02 28.46
C GLU A 200 29.58 -22.57 28.23
N THR A 201 30.51 -22.09 29.06
CA THR A 201 31.17 -20.80 28.84
C THR A 201 32.09 -20.87 27.63
N ASN A 202 31.85 -19.97 26.68
CA ASN A 202 32.58 -19.97 25.43
C ASN A 202 32.82 -18.56 24.89
N VAL A 203 33.86 -18.47 24.07
CA VAL A 203 34.22 -17.32 23.24
C VAL A 203 34.63 -17.81 21.87
N ASN A 204 34.59 -16.92 20.87
CA ASN A 204 35.04 -17.21 19.50
C ASN A 204 34.31 -18.41 18.87
N THR A 205 33.11 -18.75 19.36
CA THR A 205 32.33 -19.92 18.95
C THR A 205 30.94 -19.51 18.50
N LEU A 206 30.55 -19.98 17.31
CA LEU A 206 29.18 -19.89 16.80
C LEU A 206 28.63 -21.30 16.61
N TYR A 207 27.32 -21.43 16.69
CA TYR A 207 26.60 -22.64 16.30
C TYR A 207 25.92 -22.42 14.96
N LYS A 208 25.82 -23.48 14.15
CA LYS A 208 25.24 -23.45 12.82
C LYS A 208 23.88 -24.17 12.79
N THR A 209 22.93 -23.60 12.06
CA THR A 209 21.65 -24.24 11.70
C THR A 209 21.10 -23.61 10.41
N THR A 210 19.82 -23.82 10.08
CA THR A 210 19.19 -23.26 8.88
C THR A 210 17.96 -22.41 9.18
N GLU A 211 17.74 -21.38 8.37
CA GLU A 211 16.50 -20.61 8.25
C GLU A 211 16.07 -20.65 6.77
N ASP A 212 14.93 -21.26 6.48
CA ASP A 212 14.43 -21.54 5.13
C ASP A 212 15.52 -22.13 4.21
N ASN A 213 16.20 -23.18 4.68
CA ASN A 213 17.32 -23.86 4.00
C ASN A 213 18.57 -23.01 3.76
N THR A 214 18.65 -21.81 4.34
CA THR A 214 19.85 -20.97 4.31
C THR A 214 20.63 -21.15 5.59
N ASP A 215 21.94 -21.36 5.48
CA ASP A 215 22.81 -21.46 6.65
C ASP A 215 22.81 -20.16 7.46
N VAL A 216 22.56 -20.29 8.77
CA VAL A 216 22.61 -19.19 9.73
C VAL A 216 23.40 -19.60 10.96
N TYR A 217 23.92 -18.60 11.68
CA TYR A 217 24.83 -18.78 12.80
C TYR A 217 24.27 -18.11 14.06
N TYR A 218 24.41 -18.73 15.23
CA TYR A 218 23.87 -18.23 16.49
C TYR A 218 24.81 -18.44 17.67
N PHE A 219 24.65 -17.62 18.70
CA PHE A 219 25.36 -17.78 19.97
C PHE A 219 24.55 -18.66 20.93
N ALA A 220 25.23 -19.55 21.66
CA ALA A 220 24.61 -20.44 22.61
C ALA A 220 25.49 -20.64 23.86
N GLY A 221 24.87 -21.09 24.95
CA GLY A 221 25.55 -21.24 26.24
C GLY A 221 25.88 -19.90 26.89
N ASP A 222 26.94 -19.89 27.70
CA ASP A 222 27.45 -18.69 28.34
C ASP A 222 28.45 -17.96 27.42
N ALA A 223 27.94 -17.43 26.31
CA ALA A 223 28.73 -16.71 25.32
C ALA A 223 29.21 -15.35 25.88
N LYS A 224 30.52 -15.11 25.87
CA LYS A 224 31.12 -13.88 26.43
C LYS A 224 31.43 -12.79 25.41
N ASN A 225 31.37 -13.08 24.10
CA ASN A 225 31.79 -12.16 23.02
C ASN A 225 30.68 -11.81 22.01
N ASN A 226 29.42 -11.67 22.48
CA ASN A 226 28.26 -11.36 21.63
C ASN A 226 27.60 -10.00 21.95
N TRP A 227 28.35 -9.02 22.46
CA TRP A 227 27.83 -7.68 22.78
C TRP A 227 27.99 -6.71 21.62
N VAL A 228 26.99 -5.85 21.43
CA VAL A 228 26.99 -4.76 20.45
C VAL A 228 26.51 -3.48 21.12
N LYS A 229 27.11 -2.35 20.75
CA LYS A 229 26.68 -1.02 21.15
C LYS A 229 26.14 -0.29 19.93
N PHE A 230 24.84 0.02 19.94
CA PHE A 230 24.15 0.59 18.77
C PHE A 230 22.95 1.43 19.20
N GLY A 231 22.93 2.72 18.82
CA GLY A 231 21.87 3.64 19.21
C GLY A 231 22.09 4.29 20.59
N THR A 232 21.31 5.32 20.87
CA THR A 232 21.33 6.08 22.12
C THR A 232 19.92 6.45 22.55
N TRP A 233 19.66 6.45 23.86
CA TRP A 233 18.41 6.93 24.42
C TRP A 233 18.23 8.43 24.16
N GLN A 234 17.02 8.83 23.78
CA GLN A 234 16.70 10.22 23.45
C GLN A 234 15.87 10.92 24.54
N GLU A 235 15.49 10.20 25.58
CA GLU A 235 14.73 10.67 26.73
C GLU A 235 15.27 10.07 28.03
N ASP A 236 15.04 10.76 29.15
CA ASP A 236 15.18 10.17 30.48
C ASP A 236 13.98 9.25 30.72
N LYS A 237 14.23 8.02 31.15
CA LYS A 237 13.18 7.03 31.42
C LYS A 237 13.37 6.41 32.79
N THR A 238 12.36 6.62 33.63
CA THR A 238 12.17 5.95 34.92
C THR A 238 10.77 5.33 34.90
N ILE A 239 10.61 4.17 35.54
CA ILE A 239 9.33 3.50 35.73
C ILE A 239 9.08 3.25 37.21
N VAL A 240 7.82 3.06 37.58
CA VAL A 240 7.44 2.62 38.93
C VAL A 240 6.91 1.20 38.81
N VAL A 241 7.49 0.26 39.56
CA VAL A 241 7.07 -1.14 39.58
C VAL A 241 6.54 -1.51 40.95
N GLY A 242 5.33 -2.05 40.99
CA GLY A 242 4.76 -2.68 42.18
C GLY A 242 5.06 -4.16 42.19
N TYR A 243 5.57 -4.65 43.33
CA TYR A 243 5.77 -6.06 43.62
C TYR A 243 4.70 -6.56 44.60
N PRO A 244 4.16 -7.76 44.37
CA PRO A 244 3.16 -8.35 45.27
C PRO A 244 3.77 -8.64 46.65
N PRO A 245 2.95 -8.76 47.71
CA PRO A 245 3.41 -9.15 49.03
C PRO A 245 4.12 -10.52 49.00
N ASP A 246 5.14 -10.69 49.85
CA ASP A 246 5.88 -11.95 49.95
C ASP A 246 4.94 -13.15 50.24
N GLY A 247 4.95 -14.15 49.35
CA GLY A 247 4.15 -15.38 49.49
C GLY A 247 2.81 -15.37 48.75
N GLU A 248 2.44 -14.29 48.05
CA GLU A 248 1.27 -14.26 47.17
C GLU A 248 1.63 -14.60 45.71
N ASP A 249 1.44 -15.86 45.32
CA ASP A 249 1.67 -16.35 43.95
C ASP A 249 0.60 -15.88 42.93
N SER A 250 -0.41 -15.12 43.37
CA SER A 250 -1.59 -14.76 42.54
C SER A 250 -1.40 -13.50 41.70
N TYR A 251 -0.35 -12.70 41.95
CA TYR A 251 -0.13 -11.41 41.30
C TYR A 251 1.27 -11.33 40.71
N PHE A 252 1.41 -10.77 39.50
CA PHE A 252 2.70 -10.50 38.87
C PHE A 252 3.15 -9.05 39.13
N PRO A 253 4.46 -8.76 39.13
CA PRO A 253 4.93 -7.39 39.14
C PRO A 253 4.31 -6.57 38.01
N LYS A 254 4.02 -5.30 38.27
CA LYS A 254 3.27 -4.42 37.35
C LYS A 254 3.85 -3.01 37.33
N GLU A 255 3.89 -2.37 36.16
CA GLU A 255 4.26 -0.96 36.00
C GLU A 255 3.07 -0.04 36.33
N PHE A 256 3.35 1.01 37.09
CA PHE A 256 2.42 2.08 37.46
C PHE A 256 2.90 3.42 36.89
N ASN A 257 1.95 4.35 36.70
CA ASN A 257 2.28 5.68 36.19
C ASN A 257 3.06 6.51 37.23
N THR A 258 2.74 6.36 38.52
CA THR A 258 3.35 7.10 39.62
C THR A 258 3.53 6.24 40.87
N MET A 259 4.42 6.67 41.77
CA MET A 259 4.57 6.05 43.10
C MET A 259 3.29 6.09 43.93
N LEU A 260 2.48 7.15 43.77
CA LEU A 260 1.20 7.27 44.46
C LEU A 260 0.20 6.22 43.97
N ASP A 261 0.13 6.00 42.64
CA ASP A 261 -0.76 4.99 42.07
C ASP A 261 -0.40 3.58 42.55
N CYS A 262 0.90 3.29 42.63
CA CYS A 262 1.39 2.00 43.13
C CYS A 262 1.07 1.80 44.61
N THR A 263 1.42 2.77 45.46
CA THR A 263 1.23 2.67 46.92
C THR A 263 -0.23 2.75 47.36
N SER A 264 -1.12 3.21 46.49
CA SER A 264 -2.57 3.25 46.73
C SER A 264 -3.30 1.99 46.23
N ASP A 265 -2.62 1.13 45.45
CA ASP A 265 -3.21 -0.12 44.94
C ASP A 265 -3.26 -1.17 46.07
N SER A 266 -4.43 -1.77 46.28
CA SER A 266 -4.62 -2.74 47.36
C SER A 266 -3.87 -4.06 47.18
N ALA A 267 -3.45 -4.39 45.95
CA ALA A 267 -2.76 -5.64 45.63
C ALA A 267 -1.22 -5.53 45.73
N TYR A 268 -0.66 -4.31 45.77
CA TYR A 268 0.78 -4.08 45.74
C TYR A 268 1.22 -3.23 46.92
N THR A 269 2.14 -3.75 47.73
CA THR A 269 2.63 -3.07 48.95
C THR A 269 4.10 -2.66 48.85
N ASN A 270 4.85 -3.24 47.91
CA ASN A 270 6.27 -2.98 47.70
C ASN A 270 6.47 -2.28 46.35
N CYS A 271 6.64 -0.96 46.36
CA CYS A 271 6.80 -0.14 45.15
C CYS A 271 8.24 0.35 45.00
N GLU A 272 8.80 0.24 43.79
CA GLU A 272 10.17 0.67 43.47
C GLU A 272 10.18 1.60 42.25
N GLU A 273 10.91 2.71 42.35
CA GLU A 273 11.29 3.52 41.19
C GLU A 273 12.56 2.96 40.55
N ILE A 274 12.45 2.55 39.29
CA ILE A 274 13.55 1.93 38.55
C ILE A 274 13.99 2.88 37.42
N PRO A 275 15.17 3.52 37.52
CA PRO A 275 15.74 4.29 36.42
C PRO A 275 16.24 3.33 35.34
N LEU A 276 15.68 3.44 34.13
CA LEU A 276 16.05 2.60 32.99
C LEU A 276 17.17 3.22 32.16
N ALA A 277 17.08 4.53 31.89
CA ALA A 277 18.06 5.25 31.08
C ALA A 277 17.99 6.76 31.26
N LYS A 278 19.09 7.45 30.96
CA LYS A 278 19.16 8.89 30.74
C LYS A 278 19.33 9.20 29.26
N LYS A 279 18.89 10.39 28.86
CA LYS A 279 19.13 10.91 27.51
C LYS A 279 20.63 10.94 27.21
N GLY A 280 21.01 10.34 26.09
CA GLY A 280 22.40 10.19 25.66
C GLY A 280 23.04 8.87 26.08
N ASP A 281 22.41 8.09 26.96
CA ASP A 281 22.92 6.77 27.33
C ASP A 281 22.97 5.85 26.10
N SER A 282 24.08 5.14 25.96
CA SER A 282 24.26 4.18 24.88
C SER A 282 23.42 2.93 25.09
N MET A 283 22.91 2.35 24.01
CA MET A 283 22.17 1.09 24.08
C MET A 283 23.10 -0.10 23.86
N TYR A 284 23.07 -1.05 24.80
CA TYR A 284 23.77 -2.32 24.74
C TYR A 284 22.82 -3.41 24.27
N TRP A 285 23.34 -4.28 23.41
CA TRP A 285 22.60 -5.37 22.79
C TRP A 285 23.41 -6.66 22.86
N ARG A 286 22.72 -7.79 22.87
CA ARG A 286 23.30 -9.13 22.69
C ARG A 286 22.94 -9.69 21.33
N ILE A 287 23.93 -10.17 20.57
CA ILE A 287 23.70 -10.86 19.30
C ILE A 287 23.06 -12.21 19.59
N ILE A 288 21.92 -12.43 18.95
CA ILE A 288 21.20 -13.70 18.97
C ILE A 288 21.76 -14.62 17.89
N ARG A 289 21.66 -14.15 16.64
CA ARG A 289 21.95 -14.93 15.43
C ARG A 289 22.14 -14.05 14.20
N THR A 290 22.63 -14.63 13.12
CA THR A 290 22.47 -14.10 11.77
C THR A 290 21.12 -14.55 11.19
N ASN A 291 20.57 -13.74 10.28
CA ASN A 291 19.36 -14.03 9.54
C ASN A 291 19.71 -14.39 8.08
N LYS A 292 18.79 -15.05 7.39
CA LYS A 292 18.87 -15.41 5.97
C LYS A 292 19.12 -14.21 5.04
N ASP A 293 18.60 -13.03 5.39
CA ASP A 293 18.83 -11.80 4.61
C ASP A 293 20.22 -11.17 4.85
N GLY A 294 21.08 -11.82 5.63
CA GLY A 294 22.43 -11.36 5.99
C GLY A 294 22.46 -10.31 7.10
N SER A 295 21.33 -10.00 7.73
CA SER A 295 21.31 -9.14 8.93
C SER A 295 21.68 -9.90 10.21
N ILE A 296 22.04 -9.16 11.25
CA ILE A 296 22.43 -9.66 12.57
C ILE A 296 21.31 -9.31 13.55
N ARG A 297 20.66 -10.33 14.10
CA ARG A 297 19.58 -10.18 15.07
C ARG A 297 20.13 -9.95 16.46
N MET A 298 19.61 -8.95 17.16
CA MET A 298 20.12 -8.50 18.46
C MET A 298 18.99 -8.22 19.43
N LEU A 299 19.20 -8.60 20.70
CA LEU A 299 18.29 -8.41 21.82
C LEU A 299 18.76 -7.24 22.69
N TYR A 300 17.85 -6.34 23.07
CA TYR A 300 18.17 -5.23 23.95
C TYR A 300 18.62 -5.73 25.34
N SER A 301 19.64 -5.08 25.89
CA SER A 301 20.34 -5.52 27.10
C SER A 301 20.68 -4.39 28.08
N GLY A 302 20.10 -3.20 27.91
CA GLY A 302 20.23 -2.07 28.85
C GLY A 302 21.23 -1.01 28.40
N THR A 303 21.68 -0.19 29.36
CA THR A 303 22.62 0.93 29.12
C THR A 303 24.09 0.60 29.43
N SER A 304 24.35 -0.61 29.93
CA SER A 304 25.69 -1.16 30.15
C SER A 304 25.66 -2.69 30.11
N ALA A 305 26.82 -3.33 29.95
CA ALA A 305 26.90 -4.79 29.95
C ALA A 305 26.61 -5.43 31.32
N GLU A 306 26.62 -4.64 32.40
CA GLU A 306 26.35 -5.07 33.77
C GLU A 306 24.91 -4.74 34.22
N SER A 307 24.09 -4.18 33.32
CA SER A 307 22.72 -3.77 33.64
C SER A 307 21.88 -4.95 34.14
N GLN A 308 21.00 -4.68 35.10
CA GLN A 308 19.90 -5.56 35.53
C GLN A 308 18.53 -4.99 35.12
N THR A 309 18.55 -3.93 34.31
CA THR A 309 17.41 -3.20 33.76
C THR A 309 17.42 -3.28 32.23
N GLY A 310 17.76 -4.45 31.69
CA GLY A 310 17.88 -4.72 30.25
C GLY A 310 16.54 -4.81 29.51
N PHE A 311 15.59 -3.94 29.83
CA PHE A 311 14.24 -3.84 29.31
C PHE A 311 13.82 -2.36 29.19
N ILE A 312 12.75 -2.06 28.45
CA ILE A 312 12.32 -0.68 28.15
C ILE A 312 11.12 -0.19 28.99
N GLY A 313 10.57 -1.10 29.80
CA GLY A 313 9.39 -0.95 30.63
C GLY A 313 8.63 -2.27 30.70
N MET A 314 7.40 -2.25 31.19
CA MET A 314 6.53 -3.41 31.29
C MET A 314 5.24 -3.22 30.49
N SER A 315 4.78 -4.29 29.84
CA SER A 315 3.53 -4.31 29.10
C SER A 315 2.96 -5.72 29.11
N ALA A 316 1.63 -5.82 29.13
CA ALA A 316 0.97 -7.04 28.71
C ALA A 316 1.09 -7.17 27.18
N LEU A 317 1.04 -8.39 26.65
CA LEU A 317 0.88 -8.59 25.22
C LEU A 317 -0.41 -7.93 24.74
N ASN A 318 -1.51 -8.21 25.44
CA ASN A 318 -2.81 -7.64 25.18
C ASN A 318 -3.62 -7.52 26.48
N ASP A 319 -4.34 -6.41 26.66
CA ASP A 319 -5.11 -6.16 27.89
C ASP A 319 -6.54 -6.75 27.85
N ASN A 320 -6.95 -7.35 26.73
CA ASN A 320 -8.29 -7.92 26.60
C ASN A 320 -8.42 -9.28 27.33
N LYS A 321 -9.40 -9.38 28.23
CA LYS A 321 -9.68 -10.55 29.09
C LYS A 321 -10.64 -11.59 28.47
N THR A 322 -11.11 -11.41 27.24
CA THR A 322 -11.99 -12.39 26.57
C THR A 322 -11.28 -13.71 26.30
N LEU A 323 -11.99 -14.84 26.37
CA LEU A 323 -11.49 -16.21 26.14
C LEU A 323 -11.16 -16.54 24.66
N ASP A 324 -10.66 -15.57 23.90
CA ASP A 324 -10.34 -15.75 22.49
C ASP A 324 -8.82 -15.83 22.28
N PRO A 325 -8.32 -16.94 21.70
CA PRO A 325 -6.91 -17.12 21.38
C PRO A 325 -6.34 -16.04 20.44
N LEU A 326 -7.14 -15.19 19.78
CA LEU A 326 -6.59 -14.21 18.83
C LEU A 326 -5.62 -13.23 19.48
N TYR A 327 -5.81 -12.95 20.77
CA TYR A 327 -5.02 -11.97 21.52
C TYR A 327 -3.61 -12.43 21.89
N VAL A 328 -3.21 -13.64 21.50
CA VAL A 328 -1.80 -14.09 21.53
C VAL A 328 -1.00 -13.62 20.31
N GLY A 329 -1.64 -12.90 19.37
CA GLY A 329 -0.97 -12.33 18.22
C GLY A 329 -0.24 -11.04 18.55
N TYR A 330 1.00 -10.89 18.06
CA TYR A 330 1.72 -9.61 18.08
C TYR A 330 0.94 -8.51 17.34
N MET A 331 0.24 -8.92 16.29
CA MET A 331 -0.91 -8.24 15.70
C MET A 331 -2.04 -9.26 15.54
N TYR A 332 -3.28 -8.80 15.46
CA TYR A 332 -4.46 -9.66 15.38
C TYR A 332 -5.53 -9.04 14.48
N GLY A 333 -6.35 -9.89 13.86
CA GLY A 333 -7.46 -9.51 13.00
C GLY A 333 -8.78 -9.54 13.75
N THR A 334 -9.73 -10.31 13.22
CA THR A 334 -11.06 -10.50 13.83
C THR A 334 -11.22 -11.89 14.45
N SER A 335 -12.20 -12.02 15.34
CA SER A 335 -12.55 -13.28 16.01
C SER A 335 -13.17 -14.29 15.03
N GLY A 336 -13.22 -15.57 15.44
CA GLY A 336 -13.99 -16.63 14.79
C GLY A 336 -13.17 -17.71 14.08
N SER A 337 -11.98 -17.39 13.56
CA SER A 337 -11.10 -18.37 12.91
C SER A 337 -9.63 -17.95 12.96
N LEU A 338 -8.71 -18.90 12.74
CA LEU A 338 -7.29 -18.60 12.61
C LEU A 338 -6.99 -17.70 11.40
N GLU A 339 -7.73 -17.87 10.30
CA GLU A 339 -7.60 -17.05 9.10
C GLU A 339 -8.01 -15.60 9.38
N ASN A 340 -9.16 -15.39 10.04
CA ASN A 340 -9.64 -14.08 10.47
C ASN A 340 -8.66 -13.38 11.42
N ASN A 341 -8.07 -14.12 12.35
CA ASN A 341 -7.06 -13.59 13.27
C ASN A 341 -5.79 -13.16 12.51
N ARG A 342 -5.42 -13.86 11.45
CA ARG A 342 -4.22 -13.59 10.66
C ARG A 342 -4.34 -12.42 9.67
N THR A 343 -5.47 -11.73 9.60
CA THR A 343 -5.58 -10.51 8.78
C THR A 343 -4.70 -9.37 9.33
N ASN A 344 -4.34 -9.42 10.61
CA ASN A 344 -3.41 -8.49 11.28
C ASN A 344 -3.81 -7.02 11.07
N GLU A 345 -5.09 -6.72 11.31
CA GLU A 345 -5.65 -5.38 11.18
C GLU A 345 -5.36 -4.52 12.42
N ASN A 346 -5.17 -5.14 13.58
CA ASN A 346 -4.99 -4.49 14.86
C ASN A 346 -3.62 -4.80 15.48
N SER A 347 -2.98 -3.79 16.09
CA SER A 347 -1.75 -3.98 16.87
C SER A 347 -2.08 -4.42 18.30
N SER A 348 -1.24 -5.29 18.86
CA SER A 348 -1.30 -5.66 20.29
C SER A 348 -0.83 -4.50 21.20
N THR A 349 -1.13 -4.58 22.51
CA THR A 349 -0.69 -3.57 23.49
C THR A 349 0.84 -3.46 23.49
N ILE A 350 1.54 -4.59 23.58
CA ILE A 350 3.02 -4.60 23.60
C ILE A 350 3.63 -4.09 22.30
N LYS A 351 3.00 -4.34 21.14
CA LYS A 351 3.47 -3.78 19.87
C LYS A 351 3.39 -2.26 19.88
N ASN A 352 2.25 -1.69 20.29
CA ASN A 352 2.11 -0.23 20.41
C ASN A 352 3.14 0.36 21.39
N TYR A 353 3.42 -0.34 22.49
CA TYR A 353 4.44 0.04 23.46
C TYR A 353 5.85 0.09 22.84
N ILE A 354 6.24 -0.97 22.13
CA ILE A 354 7.53 -1.06 21.44
C ILE A 354 7.65 -0.02 20.33
N ASP A 355 6.59 0.18 19.53
CA ASP A 355 6.58 1.17 18.45
C ASP A 355 6.75 2.59 18.98
N ASN A 356 6.11 2.91 20.12
CA ASN A 356 6.28 4.20 20.78
C ASN A 356 7.74 4.40 21.21
N TRP A 357 8.31 3.42 21.92
CA TRP A 357 9.72 3.48 22.33
C TRP A 357 10.67 3.62 21.14
N TYR A 358 10.45 2.84 20.08
CA TYR A 358 11.27 2.88 18.87
C TYR A 358 11.21 4.24 18.18
N SER A 359 10.01 4.80 18.04
CA SER A 359 9.80 6.10 17.38
C SER A 359 10.58 7.23 18.04
N LYS A 360 10.79 7.16 19.35
CA LYS A 360 11.55 8.16 20.10
C LYS A 360 13.05 7.90 20.09
N ASN A 361 13.45 6.63 20.20
CA ASN A 361 14.82 6.29 20.56
C ASN A 361 15.66 5.71 19.41
N LEU A 362 15.05 5.07 18.41
CA LEU A 362 15.75 4.36 17.34
C LEU A 362 15.38 4.78 15.91
N VAL A 363 14.36 5.62 15.73
CA VAL A 363 13.88 6.03 14.39
C VAL A 363 14.98 6.64 13.52
N ASN A 364 15.93 7.37 14.13
CA ASN A 364 17.05 7.98 13.41
C ASN A 364 18.14 6.97 12.99
N TYR A 365 18.02 5.73 13.44
CA TYR A 365 18.93 4.64 13.12
C TYR A 365 18.32 3.61 12.14
N THR A 366 17.05 3.79 11.74
CA THR A 366 16.30 2.80 10.92
C THR A 366 17.01 2.42 9.63
N LYS A 367 17.75 3.34 8.99
CA LYS A 367 18.49 3.04 7.75
C LYS A 367 19.54 1.94 7.90
N TYR A 368 20.06 1.71 9.12
CA TYR A 368 21.02 0.65 9.42
C TYR A 368 20.35 -0.69 9.76
N LEU A 369 19.03 -0.71 9.90
CA LEU A 369 18.25 -1.88 10.30
C LEU A 369 17.57 -2.52 9.08
N SER A 370 17.44 -3.85 9.11
CA SER A 370 16.84 -4.61 8.03
C SER A 370 15.32 -4.46 8.04
N THR A 371 14.74 -4.10 6.89
CA THR A 371 13.28 -4.08 6.68
C THR A 371 12.74 -5.44 6.22
N THR A 372 13.62 -6.37 5.88
CA THR A 372 13.28 -7.71 5.34
C THR A 372 13.44 -8.84 6.34
N ALA A 373 14.07 -8.58 7.49
CA ALA A 373 14.26 -9.58 8.54
C ALA A 373 12.92 -9.99 9.17
N ILE A 374 12.68 -11.29 9.26
CA ILE A 374 11.38 -11.87 9.65
C ILE A 374 11.26 -12.02 11.17
N TYR A 375 10.27 -11.38 11.78
CA TYR A 375 9.87 -11.61 13.16
C TYR A 375 8.71 -12.59 13.19
N CYS A 376 8.97 -13.83 13.62
CA CYS A 376 8.00 -14.92 13.50
C CYS A 376 7.17 -15.08 14.77
N ASN A 377 5.86 -14.79 14.67
CA ASN A 377 4.91 -15.06 15.75
C ASN A 377 4.39 -16.50 15.71
N ASP A 378 4.45 -17.18 14.56
CA ASP A 378 4.06 -18.60 14.36
C ASP A 378 2.79 -19.05 15.10
N ARG A 379 1.62 -18.62 14.62
CA ARG A 379 0.32 -19.08 15.11
C ARG A 379 -0.13 -20.39 14.44
N THR A 380 0.81 -21.20 13.95
CA THR A 380 0.49 -22.52 13.38
C THR A 380 -0.07 -23.42 14.47
N LEU A 381 -1.14 -24.15 14.18
CA LEU A 381 -1.79 -25.04 15.16
C LEU A 381 -0.91 -26.24 15.50
N SER A 382 -1.04 -26.71 16.72
CA SER A 382 -0.38 -27.91 17.21
C SER A 382 -0.90 -29.15 16.49
N VAL A 383 -0.03 -30.13 16.22
CA VAL A 383 -0.44 -31.45 15.72
C VAL A 383 -1.25 -32.22 16.75
N SER A 384 -1.06 -31.93 18.05
CA SER A 384 -1.85 -32.52 19.13
C SER A 384 -3.23 -31.84 19.29
N TYR A 385 -3.39 -30.61 18.81
CA TYR A 385 -4.63 -29.84 18.86
C TYR A 385 -4.85 -29.10 17.53
N PRO A 386 -5.32 -29.80 16.48
CA PRO A 386 -5.27 -29.32 15.10
C PRO A 386 -6.37 -28.29 14.74
N ASN A 387 -7.20 -27.88 15.70
CA ASN A 387 -8.34 -27.00 15.48
C ASN A 387 -8.17 -25.68 16.23
N TYR A 388 -8.59 -24.58 15.59
CA TYR A 388 -8.74 -23.29 16.26
C TYR A 388 -10.09 -23.26 16.96
N VAL A 389 -10.10 -23.16 18.29
CA VAL A 389 -11.33 -23.23 19.09
C VAL A 389 -11.31 -22.11 20.12
N ILE A 390 -12.42 -21.37 20.21
CA ILE A 390 -12.60 -20.28 21.18
C ILE A 390 -13.23 -20.87 22.45
N GLY A 391 -12.71 -20.50 23.62
CA GLY A 391 -13.25 -20.97 24.90
C GLY A 391 -13.03 -22.46 25.20
N GLU A 392 -12.18 -23.16 24.43
CA GLU A 392 -11.72 -24.52 24.71
C GLU A 392 -10.19 -24.61 24.64
N TRP A 393 -9.65 -25.77 25.01
CA TRP A 393 -8.21 -26.01 24.97
C TRP A 393 -7.73 -26.13 23.52
N MET A 394 -6.74 -25.33 23.12
CA MET A 394 -6.06 -25.47 21.83
C MET A 394 -4.55 -25.18 21.94
N GLY A 395 -3.74 -25.69 21.02
CA GLY A 395 -2.28 -25.55 21.07
C GLY A 395 -1.72 -24.93 19.79
N PHE A 396 -0.59 -24.23 19.92
CA PHE A 396 0.23 -23.82 18.79
C PHE A 396 1.42 -24.76 18.60
N ALA A 397 1.99 -24.80 17.40
CA ALA A 397 3.07 -25.69 17.00
C ALA A 397 4.34 -25.53 17.87
N ALA A 398 4.52 -24.37 18.49
CA ALA A 398 5.59 -24.14 19.46
C ALA A 398 5.48 -25.07 20.67
N SER A 399 4.25 -25.36 21.11
CA SER A 399 3.99 -26.32 22.20
C SER A 399 4.55 -27.69 21.86
N ASP A 400 4.32 -28.17 20.63
CA ASP A 400 4.81 -29.47 20.19
C ASP A 400 6.33 -29.56 20.19
N ARG A 401 6.99 -28.53 19.67
CA ARG A 401 8.43 -28.57 19.41
C ARG A 401 9.29 -28.13 20.61
N LEU A 402 8.75 -27.40 21.57
CA LEU A 402 9.53 -26.87 22.71
C LEU A 402 9.18 -27.50 24.06
N THR A 403 7.97 -28.05 24.23
CA THR A 403 7.51 -28.56 25.54
C THR A 403 7.64 -30.08 25.70
N LYS A 404 7.63 -30.83 24.58
CA LYS A 404 7.75 -32.30 24.56
C LYS A 404 9.18 -32.75 24.86
N THR A 405 9.37 -34.07 25.08
CA THR A 405 10.67 -34.67 25.44
C THR A 405 11.77 -34.39 24.41
N ASN A 406 11.47 -34.60 23.13
CA ASN A 406 12.40 -34.39 22.01
C ASN A 406 12.23 -32.97 21.45
N LYS A 407 12.78 -31.99 22.16
CA LYS A 407 12.69 -30.58 21.78
C LYS A 407 13.41 -30.32 20.46
N SER A 408 12.76 -29.63 19.53
CA SER A 408 13.23 -29.36 18.17
C SER A 408 12.90 -27.92 17.75
N PRO A 409 13.62 -26.91 18.28
CA PRO A 409 13.39 -25.52 17.91
C PRO A 409 13.65 -25.28 16.42
N SER A 410 13.04 -24.24 15.87
CA SER A 410 13.13 -23.89 14.45
C SER A 410 13.15 -22.38 14.23
N TYR A 411 13.93 -21.91 13.25
CA TYR A 411 13.87 -20.53 12.77
C TYR A 411 12.89 -20.34 11.60
N ASN A 412 12.33 -21.42 11.06
CA ASN A 412 11.42 -21.33 9.93
C ASN A 412 10.05 -20.81 10.38
N CYS A 413 9.56 -19.80 9.67
CA CYS A 413 8.22 -19.28 9.81
C CYS A 413 7.39 -19.73 8.61
N ILE A 414 6.35 -20.54 8.82
CA ILE A 414 5.65 -21.17 7.69
C ILE A 414 4.62 -20.22 7.07
N ALA A 415 3.69 -19.70 7.89
CA ALA A 415 2.61 -18.84 7.43
C ALA A 415 3.12 -17.42 7.12
N THR A 416 2.85 -16.93 5.91
CA THR A 416 3.27 -15.59 5.47
C THR A 416 2.67 -14.49 6.36
N GLU A 417 1.45 -14.68 6.84
CA GLU A 417 0.73 -13.75 7.71
C GLU A 417 1.41 -13.58 9.07
N ASP A 418 2.20 -14.56 9.52
CA ASP A 418 2.97 -14.52 10.76
C ASP A 418 4.42 -14.08 10.56
N LYS A 419 4.84 -13.78 9.32
CA LYS A 419 6.15 -13.23 8.97
C LYS A 419 6.15 -11.71 9.09
N PHE A 420 6.17 -11.19 10.31
CA PHE A 420 6.17 -9.75 10.53
C PHE A 420 7.46 -9.10 10.00
N THR A 421 7.28 -8.14 9.10
CA THR A 421 8.33 -7.42 8.37
C THR A 421 7.83 -6.01 8.03
N VAL A 422 8.75 -5.08 7.76
CA VAL A 422 8.40 -3.76 7.18
C VAL A 422 8.20 -3.89 5.67
N SER A 423 9.05 -4.67 5.01
CA SER A 423 8.92 -4.97 3.58
C SER A 423 7.82 -6.00 3.31
N ASN A 424 6.98 -5.77 2.31
CA ASN A 424 6.00 -6.76 1.84
C ASN A 424 6.60 -7.83 0.90
N THR A 425 7.91 -7.79 0.63
CA THR A 425 8.58 -8.71 -0.31
C THR A 425 9.03 -10.02 0.33
N THR A 426 9.30 -10.02 1.64
CA THR A 426 9.82 -11.19 2.36
C THR A 426 8.89 -11.67 3.48
N GLY A 427 7.89 -10.87 3.84
CA GLY A 427 6.86 -11.21 4.82
C GLY A 427 5.60 -10.39 4.59
N ASN A 428 4.81 -10.18 5.64
CA ASN A 428 3.49 -9.55 5.55
C ASN A 428 3.49 -8.02 5.37
N GLY A 429 4.65 -7.34 5.51
CA GLY A 429 4.75 -5.88 5.38
C GLY A 429 3.92 -5.08 6.40
N LYS A 430 3.53 -5.69 7.53
CA LYS A 430 2.62 -5.08 8.53
C LYS A 430 3.34 -4.25 9.61
N LEU A 431 4.67 -4.36 9.72
CA LEU A 431 5.40 -3.59 10.72
C LEU A 431 5.63 -2.15 10.27
N THR A 432 5.38 -1.21 11.18
CA THR A 432 5.76 0.20 11.00
C THR A 432 7.27 0.39 11.15
N TYR A 433 7.87 -0.29 12.13
CA TYR A 433 9.30 -0.24 12.42
C TYR A 433 9.90 -1.64 12.43
N PRO A 434 11.19 -1.82 12.07
CA PRO A 434 11.87 -3.11 12.06
C PRO A 434 12.28 -3.55 13.48
N VAL A 435 11.29 -3.79 14.34
CA VAL A 435 11.45 -4.19 15.74
C VAL A 435 10.31 -5.11 16.16
N ALA A 436 10.61 -6.11 16.99
CA ALA A 436 9.61 -6.91 17.69
C ALA A 436 10.22 -7.53 18.96
N LEU A 437 9.82 -8.76 19.32
CA LEU A 437 10.33 -9.52 20.46
C LEU A 437 11.15 -10.73 19.99
N MET A 438 11.93 -11.30 20.91
CA MET A 438 12.66 -12.56 20.71
C MET A 438 11.68 -13.74 20.70
N THR A 439 11.97 -14.80 19.94
CA THR A 439 11.13 -16.01 19.97
C THR A 439 11.59 -17.01 21.04
N ALA A 440 10.69 -17.89 21.47
CA ALA A 440 11.04 -18.99 22.37
C ALA A 440 11.99 -20.02 21.72
N ASP A 441 11.90 -20.20 20.40
CA ASP A 441 12.85 -20.99 19.62
C ASP A 441 14.26 -20.40 19.71
N GLU A 442 14.41 -19.08 19.56
CA GLU A 442 15.68 -18.37 19.74
C GLU A 442 16.24 -18.55 21.17
N ILE A 443 15.38 -18.56 22.18
CA ILE A 443 15.79 -18.87 23.56
C ILE A 443 16.27 -20.32 23.70
N SER A 444 15.60 -21.27 23.06
CA SER A 444 16.02 -22.68 23.09
C SER A 444 17.39 -22.87 22.43
N TYR A 445 17.62 -22.21 21.29
CA TYR A 445 18.93 -22.16 20.65
C TYR A 445 20.00 -21.54 21.55
N ALA A 446 19.70 -20.43 22.22
CA ALA A 446 20.62 -19.78 23.16
C ALA A 446 20.99 -20.67 24.36
N GLY A 447 20.10 -21.56 24.78
CA GLY A 447 20.36 -22.52 25.87
C GLY A 447 19.17 -22.79 26.79
N GLY A 448 18.09 -22.02 26.68
CA GLY A 448 16.90 -22.16 27.53
C GLY A 448 16.11 -23.44 27.27
N VAL A 449 15.40 -23.92 28.29
CA VAL A 449 14.61 -25.15 28.22
C VAL A 449 13.29 -24.96 28.95
N TRP A 450 12.22 -25.53 28.40
CA TRP A 450 10.89 -25.56 29.01
C TRP A 450 10.89 -26.29 30.36
N TYR A 451 10.35 -25.62 31.39
CA TYR A 451 10.01 -26.18 32.72
C TYR A 451 11.07 -27.02 33.45
N THR A 452 12.34 -26.89 33.08
CA THR A 452 13.45 -27.41 33.86
C THR A 452 13.98 -26.26 34.70
N LYS A 453 13.96 -26.41 36.04
CA LYS A 453 14.69 -25.49 36.92
C LYS A 453 16.14 -25.55 36.49
N GLY A 454 16.67 -24.45 35.96
CA GLY A 454 18.08 -24.35 35.63
C GLY A 454 18.85 -24.45 36.93
N LYS A 455 19.46 -25.60 37.22
CA LYS A 455 20.33 -25.74 38.39
C LYS A 455 21.53 -24.77 38.33
N TYR A 456 21.79 -24.17 37.16
CA TYR A 456 22.86 -23.21 36.88
C TYR A 456 22.43 -22.19 35.80
N THR A 457 22.43 -20.88 36.11
CA THR A 457 21.79 -19.79 35.34
C THR A 457 22.71 -19.08 34.35
N PHE A 458 23.55 -19.79 33.58
CA PHE A 458 24.64 -19.11 32.84
C PHE A 458 24.42 -18.83 31.35
N TYR A 459 23.26 -19.09 30.73
CA TYR A 459 23.13 -18.78 29.29
C TYR A 459 22.96 -17.28 29.01
N TRP A 460 23.60 -16.78 27.94
CA TRP A 460 23.81 -15.35 27.69
C TRP A 460 22.52 -14.52 27.56
N ALA A 461 21.41 -15.13 27.14
CA ALA A 461 20.16 -14.39 26.91
C ALA A 461 19.45 -14.01 28.23
N TYR A 462 19.76 -14.70 29.33
CA TYR A 462 19.24 -14.40 30.67
C TYR A 462 20.21 -13.54 31.50
N THR A 463 21.53 -13.67 31.29
CA THR A 463 22.53 -13.03 32.15
C THR A 463 23.20 -11.79 31.57
N ASN A 464 23.53 -10.86 32.47
CA ASN A 464 24.46 -9.77 32.21
C ASN A 464 25.93 -10.24 32.33
N ALA A 465 26.88 -9.33 32.17
CA ALA A 465 28.32 -9.63 32.24
C ALA A 465 28.80 -10.14 33.60
N LEU A 466 28.06 -9.85 34.68
CA LEU A 466 28.35 -10.29 36.05
C LEU A 466 27.60 -11.58 36.42
N ASN A 467 27.05 -12.29 35.44
CA ASN A 467 26.24 -13.49 35.62
C ASN A 467 24.98 -13.29 36.48
N LYS A 468 24.47 -12.05 36.57
CA LYS A 468 23.19 -11.72 37.22
C LYS A 468 22.06 -11.66 36.18
N GLY A 469 20.82 -11.82 36.62
CA GLY A 469 19.64 -11.71 35.76
C GLY A 469 19.56 -10.33 35.11
N ILE A 470 19.48 -10.28 33.77
CA ILE A 470 19.54 -9.02 33.01
C ILE A 470 18.29 -8.14 33.19
N VAL A 471 17.20 -8.73 33.67
CA VAL A 471 15.98 -8.03 34.08
C VAL A 471 15.70 -8.21 35.59
N ASN A 472 16.76 -8.45 36.36
CA ASN A 472 16.69 -8.83 37.77
C ASN A 472 15.83 -10.09 37.97
N SER A 473 14.76 -10.01 38.75
CA SER A 473 13.80 -11.10 39.02
C SER A 473 12.54 -11.05 38.15
N LEU A 474 12.42 -10.07 37.24
CA LEU A 474 11.23 -9.92 36.40
C LEU A 474 11.13 -11.00 35.33
N ILE A 475 9.90 -11.29 34.93
CA ILE A 475 9.59 -12.13 33.78
C ILE A 475 9.57 -11.25 32.53
N TRP A 476 10.05 -11.76 31.40
CA TRP A 476 9.97 -11.08 30.11
C TRP A 476 9.45 -12.01 29.01
N GLN A 477 8.51 -11.52 28.21
CA GLN A 477 7.73 -12.32 27.26
C GLN A 477 8.42 -12.46 25.89
N THR A 478 8.18 -13.59 25.23
CA THR A 478 8.64 -13.88 23.87
C THR A 478 7.53 -13.64 22.86
N LEU A 479 7.86 -13.58 21.57
CA LEU A 479 6.91 -13.48 20.46
C LEU A 479 6.13 -14.80 20.20
N THR A 480 6.34 -15.86 21.00
CA THR A 480 5.92 -17.21 20.64
C THR A 480 4.67 -17.63 21.44
N PRO A 481 3.51 -17.84 20.78
CA PRO A 481 2.29 -18.31 21.40
C PRO A 481 2.40 -19.81 21.71
N ILE A 482 1.73 -20.25 22.78
CA ILE A 482 1.79 -21.65 23.22
C ILE A 482 0.44 -22.35 23.14
N GLN A 483 -0.61 -21.78 23.72
CA GLN A 483 -1.93 -22.44 23.81
C GLN A 483 -3.06 -21.44 24.03
N GLY A 484 -4.28 -21.85 23.67
CA GLY A 484 -5.56 -21.36 24.18
C GLY A 484 -6.01 -22.18 25.38
N ASP A 485 -6.36 -21.55 26.49
CA ASP A 485 -6.71 -22.25 27.74
C ASP A 485 -8.00 -21.67 28.37
N PRO A 486 -9.09 -22.45 28.42
CA PRO A 486 -10.38 -21.97 28.92
C PRO A 486 -10.43 -21.78 30.44
N TYR A 487 -9.47 -22.35 31.17
CA TYR A 487 -9.38 -22.27 32.63
C TYR A 487 -8.39 -21.22 33.10
N ASN A 488 -7.66 -20.60 32.17
CA ASN A 488 -6.69 -19.57 32.52
C ASN A 488 -7.42 -18.28 32.90
N LEU A 489 -7.25 -17.83 34.15
CA LEU A 489 -7.80 -16.58 34.69
C LEU A 489 -7.37 -15.33 33.90
N THR A 490 -6.33 -15.47 33.06
CA THR A 490 -5.81 -14.43 32.16
C THR A 490 -6.46 -14.42 30.77
N GLY A 491 -7.41 -15.33 30.49
CA GLY A 491 -8.42 -15.18 29.43
C GLY A 491 -8.26 -16.03 28.16
N GLY A 492 -8.05 -17.35 28.14
CA GLY A 492 -8.24 -18.10 26.86
C GLY A 492 -7.06 -18.17 25.89
N GLY A 493 -5.86 -17.69 26.27
CA GLY A 493 -4.64 -17.80 25.46
C GLY A 493 -3.38 -17.31 26.17
N SER A 494 -2.22 -17.91 25.85
CA SER A 494 -0.93 -17.63 26.50
C SER A 494 0.24 -17.65 25.51
N GLU A 495 1.30 -16.91 25.85
CA GLU A 495 2.61 -16.99 25.18
C GLU A 495 3.69 -17.62 26.08
N MET A 496 4.85 -17.90 25.50
CA MET A 496 6.03 -18.31 26.23
C MET A 496 6.81 -17.10 26.74
N ALA A 497 7.44 -17.24 27.91
CA ALA A 497 8.29 -16.21 28.49
C ALA A 497 9.46 -16.80 29.25
N VAL A 498 10.44 -15.95 29.53
CA VAL A 498 11.60 -16.27 30.36
C VAL A 498 11.38 -15.71 31.75
N GLY A 499 11.24 -16.60 32.73
CA GLY A 499 11.07 -16.25 34.14
C GLY A 499 12.37 -16.27 34.92
N THR A 500 12.24 -16.23 36.25
CA THR A 500 13.36 -16.33 37.20
C THR A 500 14.22 -17.56 36.93
N GLU A 501 15.52 -17.42 37.14
CA GLU A 501 16.53 -18.46 36.87
C GLU A 501 16.64 -18.87 35.39
N GLY A 502 16.13 -18.04 34.47
CA GLY A 502 16.19 -18.28 33.02
C GLY A 502 15.28 -19.41 32.55
N ARG A 503 14.27 -19.78 33.32
CA ARG A 503 13.30 -20.82 32.95
C ARG A 503 12.40 -20.34 31.82
N LEU A 504 12.29 -21.11 30.74
CA LEU A 504 11.24 -20.91 29.75
C LEU A 504 9.93 -21.50 30.29
N GLY A 505 8.88 -20.69 30.34
CA GLY A 505 7.59 -21.03 30.94
C GLY A 505 6.44 -20.24 30.32
N ASN A 506 5.27 -20.29 30.97
CA ASN A 506 4.06 -19.58 30.57
C ASN A 506 3.67 -18.58 31.67
N PRO A 507 3.71 -17.26 31.42
CA PRO A 507 3.28 -16.25 32.38
C PRO A 507 1.84 -15.75 32.16
N GLY A 508 1.08 -16.29 31.20
CA GLY A 508 -0.19 -15.69 30.77
C GLY A 508 -0.01 -14.60 29.70
N ARG A 509 -1.05 -13.80 29.44
CA ARG A 509 -0.99 -12.71 28.43
C ARG A 509 -1.43 -11.31 28.90
N VAL A 510 -2.28 -11.23 29.93
CA VAL A 510 -2.81 -9.96 30.47
C VAL A 510 -1.93 -9.41 31.58
N ASP A 511 -1.00 -10.23 32.06
CA ASP A 511 -0.02 -9.83 33.05
C ASP A 511 1.09 -9.04 32.37
N GLN A 512 1.49 -7.95 33.00
CA GLN A 512 2.57 -7.14 32.48
C GLN A 512 3.90 -7.87 32.68
N THR A 513 4.71 -7.90 31.63
CA THR A 513 6.07 -8.46 31.68
C THR A 513 7.07 -7.43 31.19
N ALA A 514 8.33 -7.58 31.60
CA ALA A 514 9.40 -6.71 31.11
C ALA A 514 9.56 -6.85 29.59
N VAL A 515 9.62 -5.73 28.89
CA VAL A 515 9.65 -5.69 27.42
C VAL A 515 11.10 -5.56 26.94
N ARG A 516 11.56 -6.53 26.14
CA ARG A 516 12.91 -6.55 25.57
C ARG A 516 12.87 -6.52 24.04
N PRO A 517 13.08 -5.36 23.42
CA PRO A 517 13.04 -5.23 21.96
C PRO A 517 14.12 -6.06 21.26
N VAL A 518 13.79 -6.55 20.07
CA VAL A 518 14.71 -7.22 19.14
C VAL A 518 14.74 -6.46 17.82
N ILE A 519 15.94 -6.12 17.37
CA ILE A 519 16.20 -5.48 16.08
C ILE A 519 17.13 -6.34 15.23
N SER A 520 17.15 -6.11 13.92
CA SER A 520 18.09 -6.78 13.01
C SER A 520 18.97 -5.74 12.32
N LEU A 521 20.24 -5.66 12.70
CA LEU A 521 21.24 -4.76 12.10
C LEU A 521 21.66 -5.29 10.73
N LYS A 522 21.66 -4.46 9.68
CA LYS A 522 22.14 -4.88 8.36
C LYS A 522 23.59 -5.36 8.47
N GLY A 523 23.88 -6.55 7.94
CA GLY A 523 25.23 -7.11 7.97
C GLY A 523 26.25 -6.26 7.22
N SER A 524 25.78 -5.41 6.29
CA SER A 524 26.59 -4.49 5.49
C SER A 524 27.03 -3.22 6.22
N VAL A 525 26.55 -2.96 7.44
CA VAL A 525 27.00 -1.80 8.22
C VAL A 525 28.49 -1.95 8.53
N VAL A 526 29.24 -0.86 8.39
CA VAL A 526 30.70 -0.86 8.56
C VAL A 526 31.05 -1.01 10.04
N TYR A 527 31.91 -1.97 10.35
CA TYR A 527 32.47 -2.16 11.69
C TYR A 527 33.33 -0.95 12.09
N LYS A 528 33.24 -0.53 13.35
CA LYS A 528 34.02 0.59 13.89
C LYS A 528 35.15 0.13 14.79
N SER A 529 34.84 -0.64 15.84
CA SER A 529 35.74 -1.08 16.91
C SER A 529 35.12 -2.20 17.77
N GLY A 530 35.91 -2.77 18.70
CA GLY A 530 35.46 -3.78 19.66
C GLY A 530 35.67 -5.23 19.20
N ASP A 531 35.59 -6.16 20.15
CA ASP A 531 35.75 -7.62 19.95
C ASP A 531 34.50 -8.42 20.36
N GLY A 532 33.42 -7.72 20.70
CA GLY A 532 32.16 -8.30 21.14
C GLY A 532 32.11 -8.66 22.62
N SER A 533 33.20 -8.48 23.38
CA SER A 533 33.18 -8.69 24.83
C SER A 533 32.32 -7.63 25.54
N ALA A 534 31.90 -7.91 26.78
CA ALA A 534 31.08 -7.00 27.58
C ALA A 534 31.68 -5.59 27.72
N TYR A 535 33.01 -5.52 27.86
CA TYR A 535 33.74 -4.27 28.12
C TYR A 535 34.32 -3.65 26.85
N SER A 536 34.26 -4.37 25.73
CA SER A 536 34.66 -3.89 24.40
C SER A 536 33.66 -4.41 23.35
N PRO A 537 32.38 -4.02 23.45
CA PRO A 537 31.33 -4.50 22.55
C PRO A 537 31.62 -4.09 21.12
N TYR A 538 31.08 -4.82 20.15
CA TYR A 538 31.14 -4.38 18.76
C TYR A 538 30.45 -3.03 18.61
N GLU A 539 31.17 -2.07 18.03
CA GLU A 539 30.62 -0.80 17.57
C GLU A 539 30.60 -0.76 16.06
N VAL A 540 29.64 -0.02 15.51
CA VAL A 540 29.48 0.18 14.07
C VAL A 540 29.45 1.67 13.74
N VAL A 541 29.80 2.00 12.50
CA VAL A 541 29.68 3.37 11.98
C VAL A 541 28.21 3.65 11.71
N ALA A 542 27.54 4.23 12.70
CA ALA A 542 26.11 4.51 12.67
C ALA A 542 25.78 5.89 13.24
N GLU A 543 25.83 6.91 12.38
CA GLU A 543 25.37 8.27 12.72
C GLU A 543 23.85 8.39 12.58
N PRO A 544 23.15 8.98 13.57
CA PRO A 544 21.71 9.20 13.49
C PRO A 544 21.36 10.18 12.36
N ILE A 545 20.31 9.88 11.60
CA ILE A 545 19.77 10.77 10.58
C ILE A 545 18.31 11.05 10.91
N ASN A 546 17.88 12.30 10.81
CA ASN A 546 16.48 12.66 10.98
C ASN A 546 15.61 11.95 9.94
N THR A 547 14.55 11.29 10.40
CA THR A 547 13.55 10.64 9.55
C THR A 547 12.14 11.07 9.95
N TYR A 548 11.22 11.06 8.99
CA TYR A 548 9.85 11.50 9.15
C TYR A 548 8.87 10.49 8.58
N ILE A 549 7.76 10.30 9.29
CA ILE A 549 6.65 9.47 8.82
C ILE A 549 5.71 10.29 7.96
N VAL A 550 5.37 9.76 6.78
CA VAL A 550 4.38 10.32 5.87
C VAL A 550 3.30 9.27 5.62
N SER A 551 2.05 9.63 5.88
CA SER A 551 0.89 8.77 5.67
C SER A 551 -0.03 9.33 4.57
N LEU A 552 -0.64 8.45 3.77
CA LEU A 552 -1.55 8.82 2.69
C LEU A 552 -2.89 8.07 2.79
N SER A 553 -3.98 8.81 2.65
CA SER A 553 -5.34 8.31 2.45
C SER A 553 -5.81 8.64 1.03
N VAL A 554 -6.42 7.67 0.33
CA VAL A 554 -6.88 7.84 -1.06
C VAL A 554 -8.41 7.68 -1.12
N ASN A 555 -9.11 8.72 -1.57
CA ASN A 555 -10.55 8.71 -1.82
C ASN A 555 -10.84 8.39 -3.30
N ASN A 556 -11.94 7.69 -3.56
CA ASN A 556 -12.34 7.22 -4.91
C ASN A 556 -11.26 6.37 -5.59
N GLY A 557 -10.50 5.65 -4.78
CA GLY A 557 -9.43 4.79 -5.20
C GLY A 557 -8.93 3.95 -4.05
N SER A 558 -7.83 3.26 -4.31
CA SER A 558 -7.08 2.53 -3.31
C SER A 558 -5.66 3.09 -3.24
N GLY A 559 -5.10 2.99 -2.05
CA GLY A 559 -3.79 3.50 -1.72
C GLY A 559 -3.81 3.89 -0.26
N THR A 560 -3.25 3.04 0.57
CA THR A 560 -3.02 3.35 1.98
C THR A 560 -1.72 2.69 2.38
N GLY A 561 -0.74 3.54 2.65
CA GLY A 561 0.58 3.16 3.11
C GLY A 561 1.11 4.25 4.01
N THR A 562 2.07 3.87 4.85
CA THR A 562 2.88 4.79 5.63
C THR A 562 4.31 4.57 5.19
N VAL A 563 5.03 5.64 4.87
CA VAL A 563 6.44 5.57 4.50
C VAL A 563 7.27 6.37 5.50
N LEU A 564 8.40 5.79 5.89
CA LEU A 564 9.44 6.48 6.66
C LEU A 564 10.46 7.03 5.68
N VAL A 565 10.74 8.33 5.75
CA VAL A 565 11.54 9.06 4.77
C VAL A 565 12.64 9.83 5.50
N GLU A 566 13.87 9.75 5.01
CA GLU A 566 14.97 10.58 5.52
C GLU A 566 14.69 12.06 5.23
N GLU A 567 15.09 12.94 6.16
CA GLU A 567 14.97 14.39 5.97
C GLU A 567 15.58 14.83 4.63
N GLY A 568 14.80 15.60 3.86
CA GLY A 568 15.18 16.10 2.55
C GLY A 568 14.99 15.12 1.39
N LYS A 569 14.46 13.91 1.62
CA LYS A 569 14.09 12.95 0.57
C LYS A 569 12.61 13.00 0.22
N ASP A 570 12.24 12.33 -0.86
CA ASP A 570 10.86 12.28 -1.37
C ASP A 570 10.09 11.11 -0.77
N ALA A 571 8.81 11.32 -0.46
CA ALA A 571 7.86 10.27 -0.11
C ALA A 571 7.09 9.82 -1.36
N THR A 572 7.08 8.53 -1.65
CA THR A 572 6.37 7.96 -2.81
C THR A 572 5.33 6.93 -2.39
N PHE A 573 4.15 7.00 -3.00
CA PHE A 573 3.03 6.10 -2.76
C PHE A 573 2.51 5.54 -4.07
N THR A 574 2.11 4.27 -4.09
CA THR A 574 1.40 3.67 -5.22
C THR A 574 -0.11 3.81 -4.98
N VAL A 575 -0.83 4.36 -5.96
CA VAL A 575 -2.26 4.67 -5.88
C VAL A 575 -2.99 4.22 -7.15
N THR A 576 -4.25 3.81 -7.00
CA THR A 576 -5.06 3.29 -8.11
C THR A 576 -6.48 3.85 -8.01
N PRO A 577 -7.02 4.55 -9.03
CA PRO A 577 -8.42 4.98 -9.05
C PRO A 577 -9.39 3.79 -9.02
N SER A 578 -10.57 3.99 -8.43
CA SER A 578 -11.68 3.03 -8.53
C SER A 578 -12.37 3.15 -9.89
N ASP A 579 -13.12 2.12 -10.29
CA ASP A 579 -13.93 2.15 -11.52
C ASP A 579 -14.86 3.38 -11.55
N GLY A 580 -14.91 4.07 -12.69
CA GLY A 580 -15.66 5.33 -12.87
C GLY A 580 -14.89 6.61 -12.46
N TYR A 581 -13.62 6.47 -12.12
CA TYR A 581 -12.70 7.56 -11.82
C TYR A 581 -11.40 7.40 -12.61
N LYS A 582 -10.77 8.54 -12.93
CA LYS A 582 -9.51 8.59 -13.68
C LYS A 582 -8.32 8.93 -12.79
N ALA A 583 -7.13 8.59 -13.28
CA ALA A 583 -5.83 8.90 -12.66
C ALA A 583 -5.47 10.39 -12.76
N GLU A 584 -6.36 11.25 -12.29
CA GLU A 584 -6.20 12.69 -12.13
C GLU A 584 -6.75 13.09 -10.75
N LEU A 585 -6.09 14.03 -10.07
CA LEU A 585 -6.49 14.46 -8.73
C LEU A 585 -7.51 15.60 -8.79
N GLU A 586 -8.64 15.42 -8.10
CA GLU A 586 -9.63 16.46 -7.78
C GLU A 586 -9.12 17.34 -6.63
N THR A 587 -8.62 16.69 -5.57
CA THR A 587 -8.09 17.36 -4.37
C THR A 587 -6.79 16.72 -3.92
N ASP A 588 -5.90 17.53 -3.37
CA ASP A 588 -4.64 17.11 -2.73
C ASP A 588 -4.35 18.02 -1.54
N THR A 589 -4.17 17.43 -0.36
CA THR A 589 -3.89 18.16 0.90
C THR A 589 -2.40 18.40 1.16
N CYS A 590 -1.50 17.66 0.50
CA CYS A 590 -0.05 17.76 0.69
C CYS A 590 0.70 18.37 -0.51
N GLY A 591 -0.02 18.68 -1.60
CA GLY A 591 0.53 19.36 -2.77
C GLY A 591 1.59 18.52 -3.49
N GLY A 592 1.41 17.20 -3.50
CA GLY A 592 2.26 16.26 -4.22
C GLY A 592 1.93 16.23 -5.71
N THR A 593 2.61 15.35 -6.42
CA THR A 593 2.44 15.14 -7.86
C THR A 593 2.08 13.69 -8.15
N LEU A 594 1.05 13.48 -8.97
CA LEU A 594 0.67 12.17 -9.49
C LEU A 594 1.25 11.97 -10.89
N SER A 595 2.02 10.90 -11.09
CA SER A 595 2.52 10.46 -12.40
C SER A 595 2.23 8.98 -12.58
N GLY A 596 1.32 8.64 -13.50
CA GLY A 596 0.77 7.29 -13.62
C GLY A 596 0.08 6.87 -12.32
N ASN A 597 0.55 5.77 -11.71
CA ASN A 597 0.03 5.26 -10.44
C ASN A 597 0.92 5.66 -9.25
N THR A 598 1.84 6.61 -9.40
CA THR A 598 2.77 7.02 -8.34
C THR A 598 2.50 8.45 -7.89
N TYR A 599 2.11 8.60 -6.63
CA TYR A 599 1.95 9.89 -5.96
C TYR A 599 3.23 10.22 -5.17
N THR A 600 3.80 11.39 -5.41
CA THR A 600 5.10 11.80 -4.84
C THR A 600 4.97 13.12 -4.09
N ILE A 601 5.50 13.17 -2.88
CA ILE A 601 5.66 14.39 -2.08
C ILE A 601 7.15 14.64 -1.94
N SER A 602 7.64 15.72 -2.53
CA SER A 602 9.08 15.99 -2.51
C SER A 602 9.55 16.65 -1.22
N ASN A 603 10.82 16.44 -0.88
CA ASN A 603 11.55 17.15 0.17
C ASN A 603 10.84 17.15 1.55
N ILE A 604 10.77 15.97 2.17
CA ILE A 604 10.16 15.81 3.49
C ILE A 604 11.05 16.39 4.58
N THR A 605 10.55 17.40 5.30
CA THR A 605 11.24 18.05 6.43
C THR A 605 10.49 17.91 7.76
N SER A 606 9.35 17.22 7.76
CA SER A 606 8.54 16.94 8.95
C SER A 606 7.60 15.77 8.68
N GLY A 607 7.06 15.15 9.74
CA GLY A 607 5.98 14.17 9.60
C GLY A 607 4.71 14.79 9.02
N LYS A 608 3.96 14.04 8.21
CA LYS A 608 2.74 14.51 7.53
C LYS A 608 1.66 13.43 7.39
N THR A 609 0.40 13.87 7.40
CA THR A 609 -0.76 13.05 7.05
C THR A 609 -1.47 13.69 5.87
N CYS A 610 -1.57 12.94 4.78
CA CYS A 610 -2.04 13.40 3.48
C CYS A 610 -3.31 12.66 3.05
N SER A 611 -4.12 13.33 2.25
CA SER A 611 -5.30 12.79 1.58
C SER A 611 -5.40 13.33 0.16
N ILE A 612 -5.71 12.45 -0.79
CA ILE A 612 -5.98 12.76 -2.20
C ILE A 612 -7.35 12.20 -2.62
N THR A 613 -7.95 12.78 -3.66
CA THR A 613 -9.22 12.32 -4.24
C THR A 613 -9.10 12.27 -5.76
N PHE A 614 -9.49 11.16 -6.39
CA PHE A 614 -9.52 11.05 -7.85
C PHE A 614 -10.75 11.72 -8.49
N LYS A 615 -10.58 12.26 -9.71
CA LYS A 615 -11.65 12.87 -10.51
C LYS A 615 -12.59 11.82 -11.10
N SER A 616 -13.89 12.13 -11.17
CA SER A 616 -14.89 11.27 -11.82
C SER A 616 -14.80 11.33 -13.35
N ASP A 617 -15.17 10.23 -14.01
CA ASP A 617 -15.30 10.11 -15.47
C ASP A 617 -16.66 10.62 -16.00
N ASN A 618 -17.55 11.08 -15.13
CA ASN A 618 -18.86 11.60 -15.52
C ASN A 618 -18.71 12.95 -16.26
N PRO A 619 -19.20 13.09 -17.51
CA PRO A 619 -19.06 14.33 -18.28
C PRO A 619 -20.00 15.45 -17.81
N PHE A 620 -20.94 15.15 -16.91
CA PHE A 620 -21.91 16.11 -16.40
C PHE A 620 -21.51 16.62 -15.01
N SER A 621 -21.88 17.87 -14.72
CA SER A 621 -21.63 18.47 -13.41
C SER A 621 -22.33 17.70 -12.30
N SER A 622 -21.59 17.41 -11.22
CA SER A 622 -22.12 16.71 -10.04
C SER A 622 -23.37 17.41 -9.47
N GLY A 623 -24.33 16.62 -8.98
CA GLY A 623 -25.61 17.10 -8.44
C GLY A 623 -26.67 17.46 -9.49
N THR A 624 -26.36 17.41 -10.79
CA THR A 624 -27.35 17.62 -11.86
C THR A 624 -28.15 16.36 -12.15
N LEU A 625 -29.34 16.53 -12.73
CA LEU A 625 -30.15 15.41 -13.23
C LEU A 625 -29.40 14.61 -14.30
N ALA A 626 -28.63 15.27 -15.17
CA ALA A 626 -27.86 14.59 -16.21
C ALA A 626 -26.76 13.69 -15.61
N ALA A 627 -26.04 14.18 -14.60
CA ALA A 627 -25.06 13.39 -13.87
C ALA A 627 -25.70 12.17 -13.21
N LYS A 628 -26.88 12.35 -12.59
CA LYS A 628 -27.61 11.25 -11.96
C LYS A 628 -28.08 10.20 -12.96
N ILE A 629 -28.68 10.61 -14.08
CA ILE A 629 -29.08 9.70 -15.17
C ILE A 629 -27.86 8.91 -15.68
N TYR A 630 -26.71 9.58 -15.85
CA TYR A 630 -25.48 8.94 -16.29
C TYR A 630 -24.99 7.90 -15.28
N THR A 631 -25.05 8.18 -13.98
CA THR A 631 -24.63 7.25 -12.92
C THR A 631 -25.60 6.06 -12.77
N ASP A 632 -26.91 6.30 -12.77
CA ASP A 632 -27.93 5.26 -12.57
C ASP A 632 -28.06 4.30 -13.76
N ASN A 633 -27.42 4.63 -14.89
CA ASN A 633 -27.32 3.78 -16.06
C ASN A 633 -25.84 3.57 -16.34
N PRO A 634 -25.16 2.58 -15.78
CA PRO A 634 -23.72 2.43 -15.92
C PRO A 634 -23.28 1.93 -17.32
N THR A 635 -24.16 1.27 -18.07
CA THR A 635 -23.80 0.65 -19.36
C THR A 635 -23.87 1.66 -20.51
N ARG A 636 -22.84 1.70 -21.36
CA ARG A 636 -22.77 2.53 -22.59
C ARG A 636 -22.68 1.65 -23.83
N VAL A 637 -23.52 1.90 -24.83
CA VAL A 637 -23.55 1.12 -26.09
C VAL A 637 -23.75 2.05 -27.29
N THR A 638 -23.10 1.75 -28.42
CA THR A 638 -23.45 2.38 -29.71
C THR A 638 -24.32 1.42 -30.51
N ARG A 639 -25.42 1.91 -31.10
CA ARG A 639 -26.30 1.09 -31.94
C ARG A 639 -25.92 1.27 -33.41
N GLU A 640 -25.64 0.15 -34.08
CA GLU A 640 -25.14 0.16 -35.46
C GLU A 640 -26.25 0.08 -36.53
N THR A 641 -27.40 -0.53 -36.22
CA THR A 641 -28.47 -0.79 -37.21
C THR A 641 -29.85 -0.28 -36.78
N PHE A 642 -30.60 0.28 -37.74
CA PHE A 642 -31.95 0.84 -37.53
C PHE A 642 -33.00 0.28 -38.50
N ASP A 643 -32.70 -0.82 -39.17
CA ASP A 643 -33.54 -1.50 -40.17
C ASP A 643 -34.50 -2.54 -39.57
N THR A 644 -34.52 -2.67 -38.24
CA THR A 644 -35.39 -3.56 -37.45
C THR A 644 -35.98 -2.82 -36.26
N THR A 645 -37.14 -3.27 -35.78
CA THR A 645 -37.67 -2.79 -34.50
C THR A 645 -36.72 -3.19 -33.38
N PHE A 646 -36.52 -2.30 -32.40
CA PHE A 646 -35.65 -2.55 -31.26
C PHE A 646 -36.48 -2.51 -29.98
N THR A 647 -36.73 -3.69 -29.39
CA THR A 647 -37.60 -3.88 -28.23
C THR A 647 -36.93 -4.66 -27.10
N SER A 648 -35.62 -4.87 -27.18
CA SER A 648 -34.80 -5.50 -26.14
C SER A 648 -34.88 -4.75 -24.82
N ASN A 649 -34.75 -5.47 -23.69
CA ASN A 649 -34.65 -4.82 -22.37
C ASN A 649 -33.29 -4.12 -22.25
N THR A 650 -33.33 -2.83 -21.91
CA THR A 650 -32.17 -1.92 -21.89
C THR A 650 -32.12 -1.09 -20.61
N THR A 651 -32.88 -1.49 -19.58
CA THR A 651 -32.84 -0.81 -18.28
C THR A 651 -31.39 -0.76 -17.76
N GLY A 652 -30.94 0.42 -17.33
CA GLY A 652 -29.54 0.64 -16.92
C GLY A 652 -28.54 0.89 -18.05
N THR A 653 -29.01 0.98 -19.31
CA THR A 653 -28.17 1.24 -20.49
C THR A 653 -28.51 2.57 -21.14
N LEU A 654 -27.48 3.39 -21.39
CA LEU A 654 -27.56 4.55 -22.26
C LEU A 654 -26.85 4.26 -23.58
N PHE A 655 -27.50 4.62 -24.68
CA PHE A 655 -26.89 4.54 -26.00
C PHE A 655 -26.23 5.87 -26.36
N THR A 656 -25.19 5.83 -27.19
CA THR A 656 -24.45 7.02 -27.63
C THR A 656 -24.69 7.32 -29.11
N ALA A 657 -24.82 8.60 -29.43
CA ALA A 657 -24.88 9.16 -30.79
C ALA A 657 -24.21 10.53 -30.81
N THR A 658 -24.21 11.20 -31.97
CA THR A 658 -23.74 12.59 -32.11
C THR A 658 -24.88 13.50 -32.52
N GLU A 659 -24.78 14.77 -32.12
CA GLU A 659 -25.65 15.85 -32.59
C GLU A 659 -24.82 17.09 -32.91
N LYS A 660 -25.10 17.71 -34.06
CA LYS A 660 -24.78 19.11 -34.37
C LYS A 660 -26.00 19.86 -34.92
N ASN A 661 -26.08 21.15 -34.65
CA ASN A 661 -27.17 22.01 -35.09
C ASN A 661 -26.70 23.48 -35.22
N VAL A 662 -27.64 24.41 -35.36
CA VAL A 662 -27.35 25.84 -35.52
C VAL A 662 -26.69 26.52 -34.32
N HIS A 663 -26.88 25.99 -33.10
CA HIS A 663 -26.30 26.53 -31.87
C HIS A 663 -25.03 25.79 -31.43
N ASN A 664 -24.85 24.55 -31.89
CA ASN A 664 -23.65 23.75 -31.67
C ASN A 664 -23.22 23.08 -32.99
N THR A 665 -22.21 23.65 -33.64
CA THR A 665 -21.77 23.21 -34.99
C THR A 665 -20.75 22.08 -34.96
N THR A 666 -20.35 21.59 -33.78
CA THR A 666 -19.41 20.49 -33.60
C THR A 666 -20.14 19.21 -33.20
N ASP A 667 -19.70 18.06 -33.73
CA ASP A 667 -20.26 16.77 -33.36
C ASP A 667 -20.08 16.54 -31.85
N THR A 668 -21.19 16.60 -31.12
CA THR A 668 -21.20 16.46 -29.67
C THR A 668 -21.84 15.13 -29.30
N THR A 669 -21.18 14.36 -28.43
CA THR A 669 -21.73 13.10 -27.94
C THR A 669 -23.00 13.36 -27.13
N VAL A 670 -24.07 12.65 -27.49
CA VAL A 670 -25.35 12.66 -26.79
C VAL A 670 -25.72 11.25 -26.36
N TYR A 671 -26.52 11.15 -25.29
CA TYR A 671 -26.94 9.89 -24.70
C TYR A 671 -28.44 9.71 -24.86
N TYR A 672 -28.93 8.53 -25.20
CA TYR A 672 -30.36 8.28 -25.42
C TYR A 672 -30.84 6.92 -24.93
N TYR A 673 -32.14 6.82 -24.68
CA TYR A 673 -32.81 5.58 -24.32
C TYR A 673 -33.41 4.90 -25.56
N ALA A 674 -33.21 3.58 -25.68
CA ALA A 674 -33.75 2.77 -26.77
C ALA A 674 -34.29 1.45 -26.24
N GLY A 675 -35.25 0.84 -26.94
CA GLY A 675 -35.78 -0.47 -26.55
C GLY A 675 -36.78 -0.40 -25.42
N ASN A 676 -36.92 -1.49 -24.67
CA ASN A 676 -37.80 -1.62 -23.53
C ASN A 676 -37.08 -1.25 -22.24
N THR A 677 -36.97 0.04 -21.95
CA THR A 677 -36.43 0.54 -20.67
C THR A 677 -37.53 0.93 -19.68
N THR A 678 -37.29 0.68 -18.40
CA THR A 678 -38.23 1.00 -17.32
C THR A 678 -37.80 2.17 -16.45
N ASN A 679 -36.54 2.62 -16.54
CA ASN A 679 -35.93 3.61 -15.64
C ASN A 679 -35.69 4.99 -16.28
N ASN A 680 -36.57 5.42 -17.19
CA ASN A 680 -36.48 6.70 -17.89
C ASN A 680 -37.65 7.66 -17.61
N TRP A 681 -38.26 7.62 -16.43
CA TRP A 681 -39.34 8.50 -16.01
C TRP A 681 -38.84 9.73 -15.26
N VAL A 682 -39.45 10.88 -15.55
CA VAL A 682 -39.24 12.15 -14.84
C VAL A 682 -40.60 12.71 -14.43
N LYS A 683 -40.72 13.21 -13.20
CA LYS A 683 -41.86 13.99 -12.73
C LYS A 683 -41.45 15.46 -12.68
N PHE A 684 -42.09 16.28 -13.51
CA PHE A 684 -41.78 17.69 -13.66
C PHE A 684 -43.05 18.50 -13.96
N ALA A 685 -43.18 19.66 -13.29
CA ALA A 685 -44.34 20.55 -13.44
C ALA A 685 -45.70 19.89 -13.15
N GLY A 686 -45.74 18.88 -12.27
CA GLY A 686 -46.95 18.10 -11.97
C GLY A 686 -47.30 17.03 -13.02
N PHE A 687 -46.52 16.90 -14.09
CA PHE A 687 -46.70 15.91 -15.15
C PHE A 687 -45.62 14.83 -15.11
N TYR A 688 -45.93 13.70 -15.75
CA TYR A 688 -44.99 12.62 -15.98
C TYR A 688 -44.48 12.69 -17.41
N TRP A 689 -43.18 12.46 -17.54
CA TRP A 689 -42.44 12.54 -18.78
C TRP A 689 -41.55 11.30 -18.92
N ARG A 690 -41.25 10.94 -20.16
CA ARG A 690 -40.22 9.96 -20.50
C ARG A 690 -38.99 10.68 -21.04
N ILE A 691 -37.81 10.29 -20.59
CA ILE A 691 -36.54 10.80 -21.12
C ILE A 691 -36.29 10.15 -22.48
N ILE A 692 -36.08 10.99 -23.49
CA ILE A 692 -35.67 10.58 -24.83
C ILE A 692 -34.15 10.49 -24.88
N ARG A 693 -33.47 11.62 -24.61
CA ARG A 693 -32.04 11.80 -24.81
C ARG A 693 -31.48 13.04 -24.11
N THR A 694 -30.17 13.19 -24.07
CA THR A 694 -29.51 14.50 -23.95
C THR A 694 -29.39 15.18 -25.32
N ASN A 695 -29.26 16.50 -25.30
CA ASN A 695 -29.01 17.33 -26.48
C ASN A 695 -27.56 17.82 -26.49
N SER A 696 -27.12 18.34 -27.64
CA SER A 696 -25.79 18.94 -27.84
C SER A 696 -25.49 20.16 -26.96
N ASP A 697 -26.49 20.83 -26.39
CA ASP A 697 -26.33 21.90 -25.38
C ASP A 697 -26.30 21.36 -23.93
N GLY A 698 -26.29 20.02 -23.77
CA GLY A 698 -26.32 19.32 -22.49
C GLY A 698 -27.71 19.21 -21.85
N SER A 699 -28.75 19.79 -22.44
CA SER A 699 -30.12 19.69 -21.92
C SER A 699 -30.73 18.28 -22.10
N ILE A 700 -31.75 17.95 -21.31
CA ILE A 700 -32.40 16.62 -21.31
C ILE A 700 -33.77 16.72 -21.98
N ARG A 701 -33.95 16.01 -23.10
CA ARG A 701 -35.15 15.95 -23.93
C ARG A 701 -36.19 15.01 -23.32
N LEU A 702 -37.40 15.52 -23.08
CA LEU A 702 -38.49 14.84 -22.39
C LEU A 702 -39.76 14.76 -23.25
N LEU A 703 -40.35 13.57 -23.37
CA LEU A 703 -41.63 13.31 -24.02
C LEU A 703 -42.77 13.33 -22.99
N TYR A 704 -43.84 14.07 -23.26
CA TYR A 704 -45.02 14.10 -22.39
C TYR A 704 -45.71 12.74 -22.32
N SER A 705 -46.09 12.35 -21.09
CA SER A 705 -46.68 11.05 -20.78
C SER A 705 -47.93 11.13 -19.90
N GLY A 706 -48.45 12.33 -19.61
CA GLY A 706 -49.71 12.52 -18.87
C GLY A 706 -49.54 12.87 -17.39
N THR A 707 -50.62 12.69 -16.61
CA THR A 707 -50.69 13.03 -15.18
C THR A 707 -50.48 11.85 -14.24
N ALA A 708 -50.30 10.64 -14.79
CA ALA A 708 -49.99 9.41 -14.07
C ALA A 708 -49.16 8.49 -14.98
N THR A 709 -48.33 7.62 -14.41
CA THR A 709 -47.43 6.76 -15.20
C THR A 709 -48.15 5.63 -15.94
N ASP A 710 -49.32 5.21 -15.47
CA ASP A 710 -50.14 4.12 -16.01
C ASP A 710 -51.29 4.60 -16.91
N THR A 711 -51.32 5.89 -17.24
CA THR A 711 -52.37 6.47 -18.09
C THR A 711 -52.42 5.80 -19.47
N THR A 712 -53.61 5.77 -20.06
CA THR A 712 -53.85 5.41 -21.47
C THR A 712 -54.16 6.62 -22.35
N ASN A 713 -54.15 7.82 -21.76
CA ASN A 713 -54.36 9.09 -22.46
C ASN A 713 -53.15 10.02 -22.28
N GLY A 714 -51.95 9.51 -22.53
CA GLY A 714 -50.66 10.21 -22.42
C GLY A 714 -50.40 11.24 -23.52
N TYR A 715 -51.43 11.99 -23.88
CA TYR A 715 -51.45 13.14 -24.77
C TYR A 715 -52.22 14.29 -24.08
N LEU A 716 -52.20 15.50 -24.64
CA LEU A 716 -52.83 16.67 -24.00
C LEU A 716 -54.35 16.46 -23.74
N SER A 717 -54.83 16.87 -22.56
CA SER A 717 -56.19 16.54 -22.05
C SER A 717 -57.36 17.24 -22.75
N THR A 718 -57.10 18.14 -23.70
CA THR A 718 -58.11 18.95 -24.41
C THR A 718 -58.38 18.48 -25.86
N THR A 719 -58.33 17.17 -26.11
CA THR A 719 -58.57 16.43 -27.39
C THR A 719 -57.40 16.27 -28.37
N THR A 720 -57.61 15.34 -29.31
CA THR A 720 -56.87 15.19 -30.57
C THR A 720 -56.89 16.49 -31.39
N SER A 721 -55.91 16.68 -32.27
CA SER A 721 -55.80 17.83 -33.17
C SER A 721 -55.29 17.38 -34.52
N ALA A 722 -55.77 18.01 -35.59
CA ALA A 722 -55.10 18.03 -36.88
C ALA A 722 -53.66 18.56 -36.71
N PHE A 723 -52.71 17.98 -37.46
CA PHE A 723 -51.39 18.60 -37.61
C PHE A 723 -51.57 19.99 -38.24
N ASN A 724 -52.36 20.05 -39.30
CA ASN A 724 -52.85 21.29 -39.87
C ASN A 724 -54.24 21.07 -40.48
N SER A 725 -55.19 21.98 -40.21
CA SER A 725 -56.58 21.85 -40.68
C SER A 725 -56.70 21.89 -42.21
N THR A 726 -55.75 22.54 -42.88
CA THR A 726 -55.60 22.53 -44.34
C THR A 726 -54.50 21.55 -44.76
N TYR A 727 -54.79 20.75 -45.78
CA TYR A 727 -53.90 19.66 -46.24
C TYR A 727 -53.59 19.71 -47.74
N ASN A 728 -54.23 20.60 -48.49
CA ASN A 728 -54.21 20.66 -49.95
C ASN A 728 -53.00 21.40 -50.56
N SER A 729 -51.91 21.53 -49.81
CA SER A 729 -50.64 22.08 -50.28
C SER A 729 -49.46 21.46 -49.51
N PRO A 730 -48.33 21.16 -50.18
CA PRO A 730 -47.15 20.58 -49.53
C PRO A 730 -46.58 21.44 -48.39
N LYS A 731 -46.85 22.75 -48.33
CA LYS A 731 -46.37 23.61 -47.23
C LYS A 731 -46.94 23.23 -45.86
N TYR A 732 -48.10 22.56 -45.82
CA TYR A 732 -48.82 22.26 -44.59
C TYR A 732 -48.23 21.11 -43.76
N VAL A 733 -47.13 20.50 -44.21
CA VAL A 733 -46.34 19.56 -43.39
C VAL A 733 -45.42 20.25 -42.38
N GLY A 734 -45.28 21.58 -42.46
CA GLY A 734 -44.42 22.35 -41.55
C GLY A 734 -45.09 22.64 -40.22
N TYR A 735 -44.35 22.48 -39.11
CA TYR A 735 -44.76 22.91 -37.78
C TYR A 735 -45.09 24.42 -37.74
N MET A 736 -44.34 25.19 -38.53
CA MET A 736 -44.73 26.49 -39.06
C MET A 736 -44.59 26.46 -40.58
N TYR A 737 -45.30 27.31 -41.32
CA TYR A 737 -45.29 27.30 -42.79
C TYR A 737 -45.37 28.71 -43.39
N GLY A 738 -44.98 28.84 -44.66
CA GLY A 738 -44.93 30.12 -45.37
C GLY A 738 -46.24 30.57 -45.99
N ASN A 739 -46.30 31.82 -46.44
CA ASN A 739 -47.47 32.37 -47.10
C ASN A 739 -47.73 31.72 -48.48
N TYR A 740 -46.67 31.39 -49.20
CA TYR A 740 -46.72 30.85 -50.58
C TYR A 740 -46.13 29.45 -50.66
N ASP A 741 -46.54 28.66 -51.65
CA ASP A 741 -46.08 27.29 -51.93
C ASP A 741 -45.52 27.13 -53.34
N SER A 742 -45.10 28.22 -53.99
CA SER A 742 -44.51 28.16 -55.34
C SER A 742 -43.12 27.52 -55.38
N SER A 743 -42.45 27.38 -54.23
CA SER A 743 -41.17 26.70 -54.08
C SER A 743 -41.00 26.19 -52.64
N LEU A 744 -40.07 25.27 -52.42
CA LEU A 744 -39.74 24.79 -51.07
C LEU A 744 -39.30 25.94 -50.16
N SER A 745 -38.48 26.86 -50.67
CA SER A 745 -38.00 28.03 -49.91
C SER A 745 -39.17 28.89 -49.43
N ASN A 746 -40.12 29.19 -50.31
CA ASN A 746 -41.32 29.98 -49.97
C ASN A 746 -42.19 29.26 -48.95
N ALA A 747 -42.37 27.95 -49.10
CA ALA A 747 -43.18 27.12 -48.23
C ALA A 747 -42.65 27.03 -46.79
N ARG A 748 -41.34 27.23 -46.60
CA ARG A 748 -40.67 27.09 -45.29
C ARG A 748 -40.31 28.40 -44.58
N THR A 749 -40.83 29.55 -45.04
CA THR A 749 -40.58 30.88 -44.42
C THR A 749 -41.12 31.07 -42.99
N ASN A 750 -41.80 30.07 -42.42
CA ASN A 750 -42.26 30.04 -41.02
C ASN A 750 -43.11 31.25 -40.59
N THR A 751 -43.90 31.83 -41.49
CA THR A 751 -44.74 33.01 -41.20
C THR A 751 -46.01 32.65 -40.43
N ASN A 752 -46.53 31.44 -40.61
CA ASN A 752 -47.79 30.98 -40.05
C ASN A 752 -47.57 29.75 -39.15
N ASN A 753 -48.29 29.67 -38.03
CA ASN A 753 -48.34 28.47 -37.20
C ASN A 753 -49.23 27.40 -37.83
N SER A 754 -48.85 26.13 -37.67
CA SER A 754 -49.75 25.00 -37.88
C SER A 754 -50.85 24.94 -36.81
N THR A 755 -51.95 24.24 -37.09
CA THR A 755 -53.02 23.99 -36.10
C THR A 755 -52.47 23.34 -34.83
N ILE A 756 -51.61 22.31 -34.96
CA ILE A 756 -51.04 21.62 -33.81
C ILE A 756 -50.10 22.50 -32.98
N LYS A 757 -49.34 23.40 -33.62
CA LYS A 757 -48.50 24.35 -32.91
C LYS A 757 -49.33 25.30 -32.04
N ASN A 758 -50.44 25.83 -32.57
CA ASN A 758 -51.34 26.68 -31.77
C ASN A 758 -51.92 25.93 -30.56
N ALA A 759 -52.28 24.65 -30.71
CA ALA A 759 -52.76 23.83 -29.60
C ALA A 759 -51.68 23.63 -28.52
N ILE A 760 -50.44 23.34 -28.92
CA ILE A 760 -49.30 23.17 -27.99
C ILE A 760 -48.95 24.49 -27.30
N ASP A 761 -48.88 25.60 -28.04
CA ASP A 761 -48.57 26.93 -27.49
C ASP A 761 -49.62 27.37 -26.47
N TYR A 762 -50.91 27.14 -26.77
CA TYR A 762 -52.00 27.40 -25.84
C TYR A 762 -51.86 26.57 -24.56
N TRP A 763 -51.65 25.26 -24.69
CA TRP A 763 -51.44 24.39 -23.52
C TRP A 763 -50.24 24.83 -22.69
N TYR A 764 -49.10 25.16 -23.32
CA TYR A 764 -47.91 25.65 -22.64
C TYR A 764 -48.21 26.91 -21.83
N SER A 765 -48.90 27.89 -22.43
CA SER A 765 -49.18 29.18 -21.80
C SER A 765 -49.93 29.04 -20.46
N ILE A 766 -50.76 27.99 -20.35
CA ILE A 766 -51.57 27.69 -19.17
C ILE A 766 -50.77 26.86 -18.15
N ASN A 767 -49.99 25.87 -18.61
CA ASN A 767 -49.45 24.81 -17.74
C ASN A 767 -47.97 24.95 -17.42
N MET A 768 -47.17 25.55 -18.31
CA MET A 768 -45.70 25.45 -18.26
C MET A 768 -44.99 26.79 -18.06
N THR A 769 -45.69 27.93 -18.17
CA THR A 769 -45.09 29.27 -18.08
C THR A 769 -44.23 29.46 -16.82
N SER A 770 -44.72 29.03 -15.64
CA SER A 770 -44.00 29.11 -14.35
C SER A 770 -42.73 28.26 -14.29
N TYR A 771 -42.59 27.29 -15.18
CA TYR A 771 -41.47 26.35 -15.23
C TYR A 771 -40.48 26.64 -16.37
N THR A 772 -40.72 27.68 -17.17
CA THR A 772 -39.86 28.07 -18.31
C THR A 772 -38.39 28.24 -17.92
N LYS A 773 -38.11 28.67 -16.68
CA LYS A 773 -36.74 28.85 -16.17
C LYS A 773 -35.88 27.57 -16.19
N TYR A 774 -36.51 26.39 -16.13
CA TYR A 774 -35.82 25.10 -16.19
C TYR A 774 -35.61 24.62 -17.64
N LEU A 775 -36.22 25.25 -18.64
CA LEU A 775 -36.23 24.79 -20.01
C LEU A 775 -35.14 25.47 -20.85
N SER A 776 -34.49 24.70 -21.73
CA SER A 776 -33.48 25.21 -22.65
C SER A 776 -34.11 26.06 -23.76
N THR A 777 -33.51 27.21 -24.04
CA THR A 777 -33.87 28.08 -25.17
C THR A 777 -33.10 27.75 -26.44
N THR A 778 -32.01 26.99 -26.32
CA THR A 778 -31.11 26.57 -27.40
C THR A 778 -31.35 25.13 -27.87
N ALA A 779 -32.15 24.34 -27.17
CA ALA A 779 -32.50 22.99 -27.61
C ALA A 779 -33.27 23.05 -28.94
N VAL A 780 -32.76 22.37 -29.98
CA VAL A 780 -33.31 22.40 -31.34
C VAL A 780 -34.35 21.30 -31.55
N TYR A 781 -35.42 21.60 -32.27
CA TYR A 781 -36.50 20.70 -32.68
C TYR A 781 -36.59 20.68 -34.21
N CYS A 782 -36.18 19.58 -34.84
CA CYS A 782 -35.98 19.55 -36.29
C CYS A 782 -37.25 19.17 -37.06
N ASN A 783 -37.73 20.08 -37.92
CA ASN A 783 -38.82 19.73 -38.84
C ASN A 783 -38.31 19.03 -40.11
N ASP A 784 -37.05 19.23 -40.53
CA ASP A 784 -36.43 18.59 -41.70
C ASP A 784 -37.32 18.52 -42.96
N ARG A 785 -37.67 19.68 -43.52
CA ARG A 785 -38.45 19.79 -44.77
C ARG A 785 -37.59 19.67 -46.04
N ASN A 786 -36.37 19.16 -45.92
CA ASN A 786 -35.54 18.88 -47.09
C ASN A 786 -36.20 17.79 -47.94
N LEU A 787 -36.00 17.85 -49.25
CA LEU A 787 -36.50 16.80 -50.15
C LEU A 787 -35.65 15.54 -50.03
N ARG A 788 -36.26 14.39 -50.28
CA ARG A 788 -35.52 13.17 -50.57
C ARG A 788 -34.63 13.41 -51.79
N SER A 789 -33.39 12.92 -51.73
CA SER A 789 -32.46 13.03 -52.87
C SER A 789 -33.10 12.51 -54.17
N GLY A 790 -33.05 13.33 -55.22
CA GLY A 790 -33.63 13.06 -56.54
C GLY A 790 -35.07 13.53 -56.74
N ASP A 791 -35.79 13.93 -55.70
CA ASP A 791 -37.16 14.42 -55.81
C ASP A 791 -37.21 15.93 -56.12
N THR A 792 -38.28 16.38 -56.79
CA THR A 792 -38.52 17.79 -57.14
C THR A 792 -39.78 18.32 -56.45
N TYR A 793 -39.67 19.49 -55.83
CA TYR A 793 -40.81 20.14 -55.17
C TYR A 793 -41.88 20.53 -56.20
N THR A 794 -43.14 20.22 -55.91
CA THR A 794 -44.29 20.54 -56.78
C THR A 794 -45.58 20.63 -55.98
N THR A 795 -46.51 21.49 -56.40
CA THR A 795 -47.87 21.59 -55.87
C THR A 795 -48.88 20.81 -56.71
N SER A 796 -48.44 20.15 -57.80
CA SER A 796 -49.32 19.38 -58.68
C SER A 796 -49.98 18.23 -57.93
N THR A 797 -51.29 18.06 -58.14
CA THR A 797 -52.05 16.93 -57.60
C THR A 797 -51.79 15.61 -58.35
N SER A 798 -51.18 15.67 -59.54
CA SER A 798 -50.81 14.50 -60.34
C SER A 798 -49.38 14.00 -60.12
N SER A 799 -48.62 14.64 -59.23
CA SER A 799 -47.22 14.33 -58.95
C SER A 799 -47.01 13.99 -57.48
N THR A 800 -45.98 13.17 -57.19
CA THR A 800 -45.63 12.75 -55.83
C THR A 800 -44.16 13.06 -55.56
N PHE A 801 -43.87 13.57 -54.36
CA PHE A 801 -42.50 13.68 -53.86
C PHE A 801 -42.45 13.40 -52.36
N TYR A 802 -41.27 13.05 -51.87
CA TYR A 802 -40.98 12.66 -50.50
C TYR A 802 -39.99 13.62 -49.84
N TYR A 803 -40.10 13.76 -48.52
CA TYR A 803 -39.15 14.52 -47.72
C TYR A 803 -37.99 13.63 -47.25
N ALA A 804 -36.86 14.21 -46.87
CA ALA A 804 -35.67 13.50 -46.43
C ALA A 804 -35.93 12.49 -45.28
N PRO A 805 -36.78 12.80 -44.27
CA PRO A 805 -37.15 11.82 -43.25
C PRO A 805 -37.75 10.52 -43.80
N TYR A 806 -38.49 10.56 -44.92
CA TYR A 806 -38.99 9.34 -45.56
C TYR A 806 -37.86 8.38 -45.96
N ALA A 807 -36.78 8.90 -46.57
CA ALA A 807 -35.66 8.07 -46.98
C ALA A 807 -34.92 7.47 -45.78
N LYS A 808 -34.75 8.25 -44.71
CA LYS A 808 -34.14 7.77 -43.46
C LYS A 808 -34.93 6.59 -42.87
N VAL A 809 -36.26 6.66 -42.91
CA VAL A 809 -37.13 5.64 -42.31
C VAL A 809 -37.28 4.38 -43.17
N TYR A 810 -37.36 4.51 -44.50
CA TYR A 810 -37.78 3.40 -45.38
C TYR A 810 -36.71 2.94 -46.38
N SER A 811 -35.60 3.65 -46.51
CA SER A 811 -34.59 3.35 -47.53
C SER A 811 -33.19 3.20 -46.95
N SER A 812 -32.68 4.23 -46.27
CA SER A 812 -31.31 4.21 -45.75
C SER A 812 -31.19 3.66 -44.32
N TYR A 813 -32.27 3.68 -43.53
CA TYR A 813 -32.26 3.30 -42.11
C TYR A 813 -31.16 4.04 -41.32
N ALA A 814 -30.98 5.32 -41.63
CA ALA A 814 -29.93 6.16 -41.08
C ALA A 814 -30.55 7.39 -40.39
N PRO A 815 -31.08 7.23 -39.16
CA PRO A 815 -31.58 8.37 -38.41
C PRO A 815 -30.43 9.29 -38.01
N THR A 816 -30.74 10.56 -37.79
CA THR A 816 -29.76 11.54 -37.29
C THR A 816 -30.43 12.55 -36.35
N TYR A 817 -29.67 13.01 -35.35
CA TYR A 817 -30.06 14.15 -34.52
C TYR A 817 -29.65 15.49 -35.13
N ASP A 818 -28.85 15.47 -36.20
CA ASP A 818 -28.34 16.68 -36.82
C ASP A 818 -29.47 17.52 -37.41
N CYS A 819 -29.42 18.83 -37.14
CA CYS A 819 -30.37 19.79 -37.68
C CYS A 819 -29.67 21.12 -37.97
N THR A 820 -28.93 21.16 -39.08
CA THR A 820 -28.07 22.29 -39.46
C THR A 820 -28.77 23.33 -40.31
N GLU A 821 -29.92 23.00 -40.92
CA GLU A 821 -30.72 23.93 -41.71
C GLU A 821 -31.47 24.92 -40.79
N ALA A 822 -31.01 26.16 -40.71
CA ALA A 822 -31.54 27.14 -39.75
C ALA A 822 -33.04 27.42 -39.88
N ILE A 823 -33.62 27.31 -41.06
CA ILE A 823 -35.05 27.53 -41.28
C ILE A 823 -35.93 26.34 -40.84
N ASP A 824 -35.32 25.21 -40.50
CA ASP A 824 -35.97 23.98 -40.04
C ASP A 824 -35.58 23.56 -38.61
N ALA A 825 -34.57 24.23 -38.03
CA ALA A 825 -34.03 23.99 -36.70
C ALA A 825 -34.76 24.81 -35.62
N PHE A 826 -35.98 24.43 -35.26
CA PHE A 826 -36.81 25.24 -34.36
C PHE A 826 -36.23 25.34 -32.95
N SER A 827 -36.11 26.55 -32.40
CA SER A 827 -35.75 26.82 -30.99
C SER A 827 -36.18 28.23 -30.61
N VAL A 828 -36.12 28.58 -29.32
CA VAL A 828 -36.45 29.95 -28.87
C VAL A 828 -35.41 30.95 -29.38
N ASP A 829 -34.14 30.54 -29.41
CA ASP A 829 -33.01 31.41 -29.74
C ASP A 829 -32.64 31.42 -31.24
N ASN A 830 -33.22 30.53 -32.06
CA ASN A 830 -33.03 30.58 -33.52
C ASN A 830 -34.01 31.57 -34.16
N THR A 831 -33.48 32.60 -34.82
CA THR A 831 -34.28 33.64 -35.49
C THR A 831 -34.98 33.17 -36.76
N SER A 832 -34.46 32.14 -37.44
CA SER A 832 -35.01 31.64 -38.72
C SER A 832 -36.16 30.65 -38.54
N ALA A 833 -36.19 29.96 -37.41
CA ALA A 833 -37.22 29.00 -37.01
C ALA A 833 -37.57 29.24 -35.54
N LYS A 834 -38.11 30.42 -35.25
CA LYS A 834 -38.29 30.89 -33.87
C LYS A 834 -39.53 30.30 -33.22
N LEU A 835 -39.33 29.68 -32.05
CA LEU A 835 -40.43 29.27 -31.19
C LEU A 835 -40.79 30.36 -30.18
N THR A 836 -42.09 30.48 -29.88
CA THR A 836 -42.59 31.31 -28.79
C THR A 836 -42.27 30.69 -27.43
N TYR A 837 -42.41 29.36 -27.33
CA TYR A 837 -42.16 28.57 -26.13
C TYR A 837 -41.20 27.41 -26.44
N PRO A 838 -40.36 26.96 -25.50
CA PRO A 838 -39.40 25.88 -25.69
C PRO A 838 -40.07 24.49 -25.68
N ILE A 839 -40.99 24.26 -26.62
CA ILE A 839 -41.83 23.07 -26.74
C ILE A 839 -42.12 22.78 -28.22
N ALA A 840 -42.08 21.50 -28.61
CA ALA A 840 -42.52 21.05 -29.93
C ALA A 840 -42.98 19.59 -29.88
N LEU A 841 -42.74 18.80 -30.92
CA LEU A 841 -43.08 17.38 -31.03
C LEU A 841 -41.81 16.52 -31.22
N MET A 842 -41.94 15.22 -30.98
CA MET A 842 -40.89 14.24 -31.26
C MET A 842 -40.72 14.05 -32.77
N THR A 843 -39.50 13.75 -33.22
CA THR A 843 -39.19 13.54 -34.65
C THR A 843 -39.25 12.06 -35.07
N ALA A 844 -39.30 11.82 -36.38
CA ALA A 844 -39.15 10.49 -36.97
C ALA A 844 -37.81 9.85 -36.59
N ASP A 845 -36.72 10.61 -36.60
CA ASP A 845 -35.39 10.14 -36.22
C ASP A 845 -35.33 9.72 -34.75
N GLU A 846 -35.93 10.49 -33.84
CA GLU A 846 -36.02 10.15 -32.41
C GLU A 846 -36.80 8.85 -32.20
N ILE A 847 -37.86 8.60 -32.97
CA ILE A 847 -38.59 7.32 -32.93
C ILE A 847 -37.72 6.16 -33.39
N MET A 848 -36.93 6.33 -34.45
CA MET A 848 -36.00 5.30 -34.92
C MET A 848 -34.94 4.98 -33.86
N TYR A 849 -34.35 6.00 -33.24
CA TYR A 849 -33.40 5.82 -32.14
C TYR A 849 -34.02 5.09 -30.94
N ALA A 850 -35.25 5.47 -30.56
CA ALA A 850 -35.97 4.83 -29.46
C ALA A 850 -36.35 3.36 -29.75
N GLY A 851 -36.43 2.97 -31.03
CA GLY A 851 -36.57 1.58 -31.46
C GLY A 851 -37.70 1.30 -32.47
N GLY A 852 -38.36 2.33 -32.99
CA GLY A 852 -39.36 2.20 -34.05
C GLY A 852 -38.75 1.90 -35.42
N LYS A 853 -39.53 1.23 -36.28
CA LYS A 853 -39.20 0.98 -37.70
C LYS A 853 -40.42 1.26 -38.57
N GLY A 854 -40.20 1.96 -39.68
CA GLY A 854 -41.27 2.32 -40.60
C GLY A 854 -42.06 1.11 -41.10
N ASN A 855 -43.39 1.23 -41.19
CA ASN A 855 -44.33 0.20 -41.63
C ASN A 855 -44.29 -1.12 -40.82
N ASN A 856 -43.67 -1.15 -39.65
CA ASN A 856 -43.57 -2.34 -38.81
C ASN A 856 -44.22 -2.08 -37.45
N ALA A 857 -45.18 -2.94 -37.09
CA ALA A 857 -45.76 -2.97 -35.76
C ALA A 857 -44.90 -3.82 -34.83
N PHE A 858 -44.98 -3.56 -33.53
CA PHE A 858 -44.39 -4.44 -32.54
C PHE A 858 -45.25 -5.69 -32.34
N THR A 859 -44.62 -6.86 -32.26
CA THR A 859 -45.30 -8.16 -32.11
C THR A 859 -45.20 -8.71 -30.68
N SER A 860 -44.10 -8.48 -29.97
CA SER A 860 -43.95 -8.78 -28.54
C SER A 860 -42.74 -8.06 -27.94
N SER A 861 -42.87 -7.62 -26.69
CA SER A 861 -42.09 -6.51 -26.09
C SER A 861 -42.21 -5.21 -26.90
N TYR A 862 -42.31 -4.08 -26.22
CA TYR A 862 -42.56 -2.80 -26.86
C TYR A 862 -41.47 -1.81 -26.48
N ALA A 863 -41.14 -0.91 -27.40
CA ALA A 863 -40.24 0.20 -27.07
C ALA A 863 -40.90 1.15 -26.07
N TRP A 864 -40.09 1.76 -25.21
CA TRP A 864 -40.55 2.55 -24.06
C TRP A 864 -41.50 3.70 -24.45
N TYR A 865 -41.36 4.27 -25.65
CA TYR A 865 -42.15 5.44 -26.08
C TYR A 865 -43.64 5.13 -26.29
N TYR A 866 -43.97 3.85 -26.50
CA TYR A 866 -45.33 3.34 -26.64
C TYR A 866 -45.95 2.95 -25.29
N LEU A 867 -45.13 2.62 -24.29
CA LEU A 867 -45.56 1.98 -23.05
C LEU A 867 -45.91 2.97 -21.93
N ASN A 868 -47.04 2.73 -21.28
CA ASN A 868 -47.29 3.19 -19.91
C ASN A 868 -46.64 2.25 -18.88
N SER A 869 -46.70 2.59 -17.59
CA SER A 869 -46.09 1.77 -16.53
C SER A 869 -46.80 0.43 -16.28
N ALA A 870 -48.02 0.25 -16.79
CA ALA A 870 -48.77 -1.00 -16.74
C ALA A 870 -48.52 -1.90 -17.98
N ASN A 871 -47.48 -1.60 -18.78
CA ASN A 871 -47.12 -2.30 -20.01
C ASN A 871 -48.17 -2.23 -21.14
N GLY A 872 -49.11 -1.29 -21.06
CA GLY A 872 -50.11 -1.00 -22.09
C GLY A 872 -49.75 0.19 -22.98
N SER A 873 -50.55 0.41 -24.03
CA SER A 873 -50.45 1.61 -24.88
C SER A 873 -50.67 2.88 -24.07
N ILE A 874 -49.69 3.78 -24.06
CA ILE A 874 -49.78 5.06 -23.36
C ILE A 874 -50.81 6.01 -24.00
N THR A 875 -51.18 5.79 -25.26
CA THR A 875 -52.21 6.58 -25.96
C THR A 875 -53.51 5.79 -26.22
N GLY A 876 -53.66 4.61 -25.62
CA GLY A 876 -54.85 3.78 -25.80
C GLY A 876 -55.02 3.41 -27.27
N SER A 877 -56.18 3.75 -27.85
CA SER A 877 -56.52 3.58 -29.28
C SER A 877 -56.25 4.83 -30.14
N THR A 878 -55.63 5.87 -29.58
CA THR A 878 -55.39 7.15 -30.27
C THR A 878 -53.99 7.18 -30.87
N TYR A 879 -53.91 7.35 -32.20
CA TYR A 879 -52.68 7.61 -32.93
C TYR A 879 -52.13 8.98 -32.53
N TRP A 880 -50.85 9.26 -32.74
CA TRP A 880 -50.28 10.57 -32.37
C TRP A 880 -49.28 11.10 -33.39
N TRP A 881 -49.20 12.43 -33.47
CA TRP A 881 -48.42 13.17 -34.46
C TRP A 881 -46.93 13.26 -34.10
N LEU A 882 -46.07 13.11 -35.11
CA LEU A 882 -44.66 13.51 -35.05
C LEU A 882 -44.45 14.86 -35.75
N MET A 883 -43.29 15.48 -35.55
CA MET A 883 -42.91 16.74 -36.21
C MET A 883 -42.48 16.55 -37.67
N SER A 884 -41.97 15.36 -38.03
CA SER A 884 -41.30 15.14 -39.31
C SER A 884 -42.27 14.98 -40.47
N PRO A 885 -42.03 15.65 -41.61
CA PRO A 885 -42.83 15.53 -42.82
C PRO A 885 -42.57 14.21 -43.53
N TYR A 886 -43.57 13.68 -44.24
CA TYR A 886 -43.50 12.40 -44.92
C TYR A 886 -43.47 12.55 -46.45
N ARG A 887 -44.58 13.01 -47.05
CA ARG A 887 -44.70 13.16 -48.52
C ARG A 887 -45.81 14.12 -48.94
N TRP A 888 -45.79 14.50 -50.20
CA TRP A 888 -46.90 15.09 -50.93
C TRP A 888 -47.41 14.10 -51.98
N ILE A 889 -48.71 13.76 -51.96
CA ILE A 889 -49.31 12.82 -52.91
C ILE A 889 -50.79 13.15 -53.16
N SER A 890 -51.24 13.07 -54.41
CA SER A 890 -52.66 13.18 -54.80
C SER A 890 -53.39 14.42 -54.25
N GLY A 891 -52.66 15.53 -54.03
CA GLY A 891 -53.22 16.74 -53.44
C GLY A 891 -53.25 16.77 -51.90
N TYR A 892 -52.57 15.85 -51.22
CA TYR A 892 -52.54 15.75 -49.76
C TYR A 892 -51.12 15.83 -49.20
N ALA A 893 -50.94 16.68 -48.19
CA ALA A 893 -49.75 16.78 -47.37
C ALA A 893 -49.78 15.75 -46.23
N HIS A 894 -48.74 14.92 -46.12
CA HIS A 894 -48.61 13.88 -45.11
C HIS A 894 -47.47 14.14 -44.12
N VAL A 895 -47.73 13.84 -42.85
CA VAL A 895 -46.77 13.91 -41.74
C VAL A 895 -46.70 12.54 -41.07
N PHE A 896 -45.56 12.23 -40.44
CA PHE A 896 -45.38 10.97 -39.73
C PHE A 896 -46.27 10.86 -38.48
N ILE A 897 -46.73 9.65 -38.21
CA ILE A 897 -47.51 9.29 -37.02
C ILE A 897 -47.01 8.00 -36.42
N VAL A 898 -47.37 7.80 -35.15
CA VAL A 898 -47.22 6.52 -34.46
C VAL A 898 -48.62 6.01 -34.07
N ALA A 899 -48.86 4.74 -34.34
CA ALA A 899 -50.12 4.08 -34.07
C ALA A 899 -50.29 3.66 -32.61
N ALA A 900 -51.55 3.37 -32.30
CA ALA A 900 -52.04 3.07 -30.97
C ALA A 900 -52.13 1.55 -30.75
N SER A 901 -53.02 1.11 -29.87
CA SER A 901 -53.17 -0.31 -29.49
C SER A 901 -53.63 -1.24 -30.61
N ASP A 902 -54.26 -0.72 -31.66
CA ASP A 902 -54.71 -1.48 -32.83
C ASP A 902 -53.56 -1.89 -33.76
N ASN A 903 -52.44 -1.17 -33.69
CA ASN A 903 -51.23 -1.47 -34.45
C ASN A 903 -49.98 -1.06 -33.64
N PRO A 904 -49.63 -1.81 -32.58
CA PRO A 904 -48.73 -1.36 -31.51
C PRO A 904 -47.43 -0.72 -31.99
N GLY A 905 -47.27 0.58 -31.76
CA GLY A 905 -46.06 1.33 -32.11
C GLY A 905 -45.74 1.38 -33.60
N TRP A 906 -46.70 1.04 -34.46
CA TRP A 906 -46.51 1.13 -35.90
C TRP A 906 -46.20 2.57 -36.31
N PHE A 907 -45.10 2.72 -37.02
CA PHE A 907 -44.54 3.98 -37.43
C PHE A 907 -44.86 4.21 -38.91
N GLY A 908 -45.70 5.20 -39.21
CA GLY A 908 -46.24 5.43 -40.54
C GLY A 908 -46.58 6.89 -40.80
N SER A 909 -47.57 7.17 -41.65
CA SER A 909 -47.95 8.55 -41.99
C SER A 909 -49.44 8.71 -42.21
N SER A 910 -49.91 9.95 -42.13
CA SER A 910 -51.29 10.29 -42.41
C SER A 910 -51.40 11.73 -42.92
N TYR A 911 -52.53 12.05 -43.56
CA TYR A 911 -52.73 13.40 -44.08
C TYR A 911 -52.97 14.37 -42.92
N THR A 912 -52.42 15.57 -43.04
CA THR A 912 -52.31 16.57 -41.96
C THR A 912 -53.62 17.00 -41.29
N GLY A 913 -54.75 16.86 -41.99
CA GLY A 913 -56.10 17.23 -41.52
C GLY A 913 -56.80 16.25 -40.59
N TYR A 914 -56.25 15.06 -40.30
CA TYR A 914 -56.86 14.13 -39.33
C TYR A 914 -56.59 14.52 -37.88
N ASP A 915 -57.57 14.35 -37.00
CA ASP A 915 -57.36 14.59 -35.57
C ASP A 915 -56.68 13.39 -34.88
N TYR A 916 -55.46 13.61 -34.39
CA TYR A 916 -54.69 12.63 -33.60
C TYR A 916 -54.14 13.24 -32.30
N GLY A 917 -53.67 12.38 -31.40
CA GLY A 917 -53.11 12.76 -30.11
C GLY A 917 -51.89 13.68 -30.25
N VAL A 918 -51.80 14.67 -29.36
CA VAL A 918 -50.70 15.63 -29.29
C VAL A 918 -49.80 15.28 -28.10
N ARG A 919 -48.56 14.89 -28.37
CA ARG A 919 -47.56 14.55 -27.34
C ARG A 919 -46.36 15.48 -27.42
N PRO A 920 -46.35 16.57 -26.65
CA PRO A 920 -45.27 17.54 -26.75
C PRO A 920 -43.95 17.06 -26.16
N VAL A 921 -42.87 17.72 -26.58
CA VAL A 921 -41.51 17.49 -26.12
C VAL A 921 -40.89 18.79 -25.60
N VAL A 922 -40.27 18.73 -24.43
CA VAL A 922 -39.51 19.84 -23.79
C VAL A 922 -38.06 19.44 -23.53
N SER A 923 -37.18 20.40 -23.25
CA SER A 923 -35.79 20.10 -22.87
C SER A 923 -35.38 20.81 -21.58
N LEU A 924 -35.04 20.08 -20.52
CA LEU A 924 -34.54 20.63 -19.24
C LEU A 924 -33.07 21.05 -19.37
N LYS A 925 -32.68 22.23 -18.88
CA LYS A 925 -31.29 22.72 -18.94
C LYS A 925 -30.30 21.73 -18.30
N SER A 926 -29.05 21.74 -18.76
CA SER A 926 -27.98 20.89 -18.25
C SER A 926 -27.69 21.07 -16.75
N CYS A 927 -27.90 22.28 -16.24
CA CYS A 927 -27.68 22.63 -14.84
C CYS A 927 -28.80 22.18 -13.88
N VAL A 928 -29.92 21.66 -14.39
CA VAL A 928 -31.09 21.34 -13.57
C VAL A 928 -30.71 20.28 -12.54
N LYS A 929 -30.97 20.58 -11.26
CA LYS A 929 -30.72 19.69 -10.14
C LYS A 929 -31.88 18.71 -9.93
N THR A 930 -31.58 17.62 -9.27
CA THR A 930 -32.54 16.56 -8.96
C THR A 930 -32.62 16.33 -7.47
N SER A 931 -33.85 16.21 -6.96
CA SER A 931 -34.12 15.82 -5.57
C SER A 931 -34.06 14.30 -5.35
N GLY A 932 -33.71 13.51 -6.38
CA GLY A 932 -33.60 12.06 -6.33
C GLY A 932 -34.52 11.33 -7.30
N GLY A 933 -34.84 10.08 -6.98
CA GLY A 933 -35.50 9.11 -7.87
C GLY A 933 -34.51 8.16 -8.53
N ASP A 934 -34.98 7.05 -9.10
CA ASP A 934 -34.18 6.10 -9.87
C ASP A 934 -34.66 5.99 -11.33
N GLY A 935 -35.61 6.84 -11.70
CA GLY A 935 -36.20 6.88 -13.03
C GLY A 935 -37.24 5.80 -13.28
N SER A 936 -37.53 4.90 -12.33
CA SER A 936 -38.65 3.95 -12.46
C SER A 936 -39.99 4.67 -12.40
N ALA A 937 -41.06 4.02 -12.87
CA ALA A 937 -42.41 4.59 -12.78
C ALA A 937 -42.86 4.83 -11.32
N SER A 938 -42.47 3.93 -10.40
CA SER A 938 -42.75 4.04 -8.97
C SER A 938 -41.92 5.12 -8.27
N ASN A 939 -40.75 5.44 -8.81
CA ASN A 939 -39.80 6.39 -8.23
C ASN A 939 -39.12 7.22 -9.33
N PRO A 940 -39.89 8.04 -10.06
CA PRO A 940 -39.37 8.81 -11.18
C PRO A 940 -38.34 9.82 -10.69
N TYR A 941 -37.43 10.24 -11.58
CA TYR A 941 -36.57 11.38 -11.27
C TYR A 941 -37.41 12.61 -10.97
N THR A 942 -37.05 13.33 -9.91
CA THR A 942 -37.73 14.56 -9.50
C THR A 942 -36.79 15.75 -9.59
N ILE A 943 -37.35 16.92 -9.94
CA ILE A 943 -36.59 18.16 -10.11
C ILE A 943 -36.57 18.91 -8.78
N GLU A 944 -35.38 19.32 -8.35
CA GLU A 944 -35.23 20.20 -7.19
C GLU A 944 -35.67 21.62 -7.55
N GLU A 945 -36.54 22.21 -6.73
CA GLU A 945 -37.02 23.57 -6.97
C GLU A 945 -35.94 24.60 -6.62
N THR A 946 -35.57 25.44 -7.59
CA THR A 946 -34.60 26.52 -7.38
C THR A 946 -35.13 27.85 -7.93
N THR A 947 -34.58 28.97 -7.46
CA THR A 947 -34.97 30.30 -7.95
C THR A 947 -34.58 30.51 -9.41
N SER A 948 -33.37 30.08 -9.81
CA SER A 948 -32.81 30.25 -11.17
C SER A 948 -33.24 29.20 -12.19
N GLY A 949 -33.73 28.04 -11.76
CA GLY A 949 -33.87 26.85 -12.64
C GLY A 949 -32.59 26.00 -12.75
N CYS A 950 -31.54 26.43 -12.04
CA CYS A 950 -30.33 25.75 -11.60
C CYS A 950 -30.15 26.09 -10.10
#